data_AF-A0A941AIG0-F1
#
_entry.id   AF-A0A941AIG0-F1
#
_cell.length_a   1.000
_cell.length_b   1.000
_cell.length_c   1.000
_cell.angle_alpha   90.00
_cell.angle_beta   90.00
_cell.angle_gamma   90.00
#
_symmetry.space_group_name_H-M   'P 1'
#
loop_
_entity.id
_entity.type
_entity.pdbx_description
1 polymer ?
#
loop_
_entity_poly.entity_id
_entity_poly.type
_entity_poly.pdbx_seq_one_letter_code
_entity_poly.pdbx_strand_id
1 'polypeptide(L)'
;MKRRILPALLAALGALLTPLVALPAGAYAAAAVPIRVDAGGPALTDGSGNSWSADKAYASGGWGYDTLYGSGSTAGSIAGTSDDSLYQRYDLFSGWSGYRFDVADGTYQVTLKMVEDWANGPGQRRFDVRAEGTTVLSAFDVYASCGPMTACDRTFTTTVSDGQLNVQFNMNGGANYATVSAISVTAGSGGGGADTTPPSAPGGLRVTGTTTSSAGLAWDPATDNVGVTGYRVYRGGVLVATVTGTSFTDGGLASGTAYTYTVRAVDAAGNLSAAGGSVTGTTSTGGGGGDGGGGGRLLGYFTEWGVYGRQYFVKNVETSGSAAKLGYINYAFGNVTNGRCAIGDAYADYDMAYTAANSVDGKADTWDAGVLRGSFGQLRKLKALHPGLKILWSFGGWTWSGGFTQAAADPAAFADSCYALVEDPRWADVFDGIDIDWEYPNACGLSCDGSGAAAFRNLMSALRARFGANYLITAAITADGTAGGKIDAADYAGAAQYVNWYNVMTYDYFGAWAATGPTAPHSPLTSYSGIPAAGFYADAAIQRLKGKGVPAGKLLLGIGFYGRGWTGVTQSAPGGTATGPAPGTYEAGIEDYKVLKNSCPATGTVAGTAYARCGANWWSYDTPGTIAGKMSYAKNQGLGGSFFWELSGDTGNGELVTAMRNGLG
;
A
#
# COMPACT_ATOMS: atom_id res chain seq x y z
N MET A 1 49.30 8.62 -58.46
CA MET A 1 50.45 7.79 -58.88
C MET A 1 50.35 6.44 -58.16
N LYS A 2 50.23 5.31 -58.89
CA LYS A 2 50.51 3.87 -58.59
C LYS A 2 50.37 3.36 -57.13
N ARG A 3 49.88 2.17 -56.76
CA ARG A 3 49.32 0.93 -57.37
C ARG A 3 48.84 0.05 -56.17
N ARG A 4 47.77 -0.76 -56.36
CA ARG A 4 47.40 -2.11 -55.81
C ARG A 4 48.08 -2.62 -54.52
N ILE A 5 47.35 -3.25 -53.57
CA ILE A 5 47.08 -4.71 -53.47
C ILE A 5 45.97 -5.01 -52.39
N LEU A 6 45.16 -6.05 -52.62
CA LEU A 6 44.08 -6.72 -51.82
C LEU A 6 44.68 -7.70 -50.74
N PRO A 7 43.95 -8.57 -50.01
CA PRO A 7 42.77 -8.52 -49.10
C PRO A 7 43.11 -9.08 -47.67
N ALA A 8 42.08 -9.49 -46.91
CA ALA A 8 42.03 -9.95 -45.51
C ALA A 8 42.84 -11.22 -45.09
N LEU A 9 42.92 -11.38 -43.75
CA LEU A 9 43.12 -12.56 -42.86
C LEU A 9 44.54 -12.89 -42.31
N LEU A 10 44.76 -12.74 -40.98
CA LEU A 10 44.96 -13.83 -39.98
C LEU A 10 45.26 -13.32 -38.53
N ALA A 11 44.53 -13.87 -37.55
CA ALA A 11 44.95 -14.36 -36.20
C ALA A 11 45.73 -13.43 -35.22
N ALA A 12 45.63 -13.48 -33.88
CA ALA A 12 45.04 -14.41 -32.91
C ALA A 12 44.83 -13.67 -31.56
N LEU A 13 43.97 -14.26 -30.73
CA LEU A 13 43.74 -13.99 -29.31
C LEU A 13 45.03 -13.84 -28.49
N GLY A 14 45.01 -12.97 -27.47
CA GLY A 14 45.94 -13.07 -26.35
C GLY A 14 46.08 -11.84 -25.45
N ALA A 15 45.29 -11.81 -24.38
CA ALA A 15 45.61 -11.31 -23.03
C ALA A 15 45.87 -9.81 -22.78
N LEU A 16 45.02 -9.26 -21.89
CA LEU A 16 45.49 -8.59 -20.67
C LEU A 16 44.42 -8.77 -19.58
N LEU A 17 44.65 -9.79 -18.75
CA LEU A 17 43.98 -10.01 -17.47
C LEU A 17 44.48 -8.94 -16.47
N THR A 18 43.53 -8.25 -15.84
CA THR A 18 43.68 -7.69 -14.50
C THR A 18 42.85 -8.53 -13.53
N PRO A 19 43.31 -8.70 -12.28
CA PRO A 19 43.00 -9.87 -11.48
C PRO A 19 41.55 -9.85 -11.01
N LEU A 20 40.86 -10.97 -11.20
CA LEU A 20 39.73 -11.34 -10.35
C LEU A 20 40.25 -11.26 -8.91
N VAL A 21 39.64 -10.41 -8.11
CA VAL A 21 39.66 -10.62 -6.66
C VAL A 21 39.13 -12.02 -6.46
N ALA A 22 40.00 -12.92 -5.97
CA ALA A 22 39.58 -14.23 -5.52
C ALA A 22 38.52 -14.00 -4.44
N LEU A 23 37.27 -14.35 -4.74
CA LEU A 23 36.28 -14.63 -3.71
C LEU A 23 36.94 -15.62 -2.75
N PRO A 24 36.87 -15.41 -1.42
CA PRO A 24 37.34 -16.44 -0.51
C PRO A 24 36.56 -17.72 -0.80
N ALA A 25 37.29 -18.82 -0.88
CA ALA A 25 36.74 -20.14 -1.12
C ALA A 25 35.67 -20.47 -0.08
N GLY A 26 34.53 -20.97 -0.55
CA GLY A 26 33.58 -21.72 0.27
C GLY A 26 32.19 -21.10 0.43
N ALA A 27 31.49 -20.73 -0.65
CA ALA A 27 30.04 -20.88 -0.64
C ALA A 27 29.77 -22.39 -0.77
N TYR A 28 29.84 -23.11 0.35
CA TYR A 28 29.43 -24.49 0.35
C TYR A 28 27.93 -24.56 0.07
N ALA A 29 27.51 -25.49 -0.78
CA ALA A 29 26.08 -25.70 -1.02
C ALA A 29 25.43 -26.15 0.29
N ALA A 30 24.40 -25.43 0.74
CA ALA A 30 23.63 -25.78 1.92
C ALA A 30 23.10 -27.22 1.80
N ALA A 31 23.11 -27.98 2.89
CA ALA A 31 22.61 -29.34 2.91
C ALA A 31 21.09 -29.35 2.65
N ALA A 32 20.64 -30.23 1.75
CA ALA A 32 19.21 -30.40 1.48
C ALA A 32 18.51 -31.08 2.67
N VAL A 33 17.38 -30.53 3.10
CA VAL A 33 16.49 -31.17 4.09
C VAL A 33 15.55 -32.18 3.40
N PRO A 34 15.14 -33.27 4.08
CA PRO A 34 15.35 -33.58 5.50
C PRO A 34 16.76 -34.10 5.83
N ILE A 35 17.30 -33.68 6.97
CA ILE A 35 18.55 -34.19 7.54
C ILE A 35 18.21 -35.04 8.75
N ARG A 36 18.73 -36.28 8.82
CA ARG A 36 18.48 -37.22 9.90
C ARG A 36 19.78 -37.84 10.38
N VAL A 37 20.03 -37.77 11.68
CA VAL A 37 21.29 -38.16 12.34
C VAL A 37 21.00 -39.19 13.42
N ASP A 38 21.67 -40.33 13.36
CA ASP A 38 21.72 -41.32 14.45
C ASP A 38 22.91 -40.99 15.37
N ALA A 39 22.65 -40.32 16.49
CA ALA A 39 23.70 -39.74 17.35
C ALA A 39 24.51 -40.83 18.05
N GLY A 40 25.83 -40.76 17.97
CA GLY A 40 26.74 -41.79 18.46
C GLY A 40 26.61 -43.15 17.74
N GLY A 41 25.87 -43.21 16.62
CA GLY A 41 25.47 -44.44 15.95
C GLY A 41 25.81 -44.52 14.45
N PRO A 42 25.68 -45.71 13.83
CA PRO A 42 25.93 -45.92 12.41
C PRO A 42 24.74 -45.47 11.53
N ALA A 43 24.94 -45.44 10.22
CA ALA A 43 23.83 -45.18 9.31
C ALA A 43 22.81 -46.34 9.37
N LEU A 44 21.52 -46.01 9.41
CA LEU A 44 20.44 -47.00 9.50
C LEU A 44 19.18 -46.54 8.76
N THR A 45 18.22 -47.43 8.62
CA THR A 45 16.88 -47.10 8.10
C THR A 45 15.85 -47.53 9.13
N ASP A 46 14.95 -46.62 9.51
CA ASP A 46 13.90 -46.90 10.49
C ASP A 46 12.75 -47.72 9.89
N GLY A 47 11.85 -48.21 10.73
CA GLY A 47 10.68 -48.99 10.34
C GLY A 47 9.67 -48.24 9.47
N SER A 48 9.80 -46.91 9.37
CA SER A 48 9.02 -46.06 8.46
C SER A 48 9.73 -45.83 7.11
N GLY A 49 10.92 -46.41 6.91
CA GLY A 49 11.71 -46.30 5.69
C GLY A 49 12.56 -45.03 5.57
N ASN A 50 12.70 -44.22 6.63
CA ASN A 50 13.57 -43.05 6.59
C ASN A 50 15.04 -43.47 6.77
N SER A 51 15.92 -42.93 5.93
CA SER A 51 17.36 -43.10 6.08
C SER A 51 17.92 -42.11 7.11
N TRP A 52 18.68 -42.63 8.08
CA TRP A 52 19.41 -41.91 9.10
C TRP A 52 20.91 -42.05 8.83
N SER A 53 21.63 -40.92 8.85
CA SER A 53 23.06 -40.89 8.60
C SER A 53 23.84 -41.29 9.85
N ALA A 54 24.99 -41.95 9.63
CA ALA A 54 25.96 -42.18 10.69
C ALA A 54 26.43 -40.86 11.28
N ASP A 55 26.69 -40.84 12.58
CA ASP A 55 27.15 -39.64 13.24
C ASP A 55 28.55 -39.21 12.78
N LYS A 56 28.81 -37.90 12.83
CA LYS A 56 30.09 -37.31 12.42
C LYS A 56 30.31 -35.92 13.01
N ALA A 57 31.57 -35.55 13.15
CA ALA A 57 31.98 -34.19 13.48
C ALA A 57 31.56 -33.21 12.37
N TYR A 58 31.20 -31.99 12.78
CA TYR A 58 30.82 -30.92 11.88
C TYR A 58 31.97 -30.55 10.93
N ALA A 59 31.63 -30.42 9.65
CA ALA A 59 32.48 -29.86 8.62
C ALA A 59 31.69 -28.79 7.86
N SER A 60 32.36 -27.68 7.55
CA SER A 60 31.74 -26.56 6.82
C SER A 60 31.19 -27.03 5.47
N GLY A 61 29.99 -26.58 5.15
CA GLY A 61 29.19 -27.05 4.03
C GLY A 61 28.32 -28.26 4.30
N GLY A 62 28.10 -28.59 5.55
CA GLY A 62 27.41 -29.83 5.91
C GLY A 62 26.79 -29.74 7.29
N TRP A 63 26.80 -30.85 8.00
CA TRP A 63 26.24 -30.95 9.34
C TRP A 63 27.10 -31.88 10.18
N GLY A 64 26.98 -31.78 11.51
CA GLY A 64 27.64 -32.68 12.45
C GLY A 64 27.65 -32.12 13.86
N TYR A 65 28.17 -32.89 14.81
CA TYR A 65 28.39 -32.41 16.17
C TYR A 65 29.61 -31.47 16.24
N ASP A 66 29.59 -30.53 17.17
CA ASP A 66 30.71 -29.65 17.49
C ASP A 66 31.69 -30.37 18.43
N THR A 67 31.62 -30.10 19.73
CA THR A 67 32.43 -30.78 20.74
C THR A 67 31.56 -31.73 21.55
N LEU A 68 31.91 -33.02 21.55
CA LEU A 68 31.27 -34.03 22.40
C LEU A 68 31.94 -34.09 23.77
N TYR A 69 31.14 -34.32 24.81
CA TYR A 69 31.66 -34.83 26.07
C TYR A 69 32.00 -36.34 25.95
N GLY A 70 31.15 -37.09 25.26
CA GLY A 70 31.33 -38.51 24.98
C GLY A 70 30.12 -39.10 24.26
N SER A 71 30.12 -40.40 24.04
CA SER A 71 29.02 -41.14 23.43
C SER A 71 28.73 -42.42 24.22
N GLY A 72 27.53 -42.96 24.13
CA GLY A 72 27.12 -44.16 24.87
C GLY A 72 26.18 -45.07 24.09
N SER A 73 25.80 -46.18 24.72
CA SER A 73 24.86 -47.13 24.15
C SER A 73 24.18 -47.99 25.20
N THR A 74 22.95 -48.39 24.93
CA THR A 74 22.20 -49.37 25.72
C THR A 74 21.75 -50.54 24.85
N ALA A 75 21.64 -51.73 25.44
CA ALA A 75 21.19 -52.95 24.77
C ALA A 75 19.75 -53.35 25.14
N GLY A 76 19.09 -52.60 26.03
CA GLY A 76 17.73 -52.89 26.44
C GLY A 76 16.70 -52.43 25.41
N SER A 77 15.54 -53.06 25.42
CA SER A 77 14.40 -52.66 24.60
C SER A 77 13.88 -51.29 25.02
N ILE A 78 13.42 -50.50 24.05
CA ILE A 78 12.99 -49.13 24.26
C ILE A 78 11.47 -49.07 24.19
N ALA A 79 10.82 -48.82 25.32
CA ALA A 79 9.37 -48.74 25.37
C ALA A 79 8.86 -47.54 24.54
N GLY A 80 7.71 -47.70 23.89
CA GLY A 80 7.05 -46.62 23.14
C GLY A 80 7.56 -46.40 21.71
N THR A 81 8.43 -47.27 21.19
CA THR A 81 8.89 -47.24 19.80
C THR A 81 9.00 -48.66 19.22
N SER A 82 8.96 -48.78 17.89
CA SER A 82 9.37 -49.99 17.16
C SER A 82 10.79 -49.91 16.62
N ASP A 83 11.43 -48.75 16.76
CA ASP A 83 12.74 -48.41 16.21
C ASP A 83 13.78 -48.26 17.34
N ASP A 84 13.96 -49.33 18.13
CA ASP A 84 14.88 -49.34 19.29
C ASP A 84 16.28 -48.81 18.92
N SER A 85 16.75 -49.13 17.72
CA SER A 85 18.08 -48.73 17.25
C SER A 85 18.32 -47.23 17.26
N LEU A 86 17.28 -46.39 17.05
CA LEU A 86 17.39 -44.92 17.06
C LEU A 86 17.54 -44.32 18.47
N TYR A 87 17.36 -45.12 19.51
CA TYR A 87 17.45 -44.70 20.91
C TYR A 87 18.58 -45.42 21.66
N GLN A 88 19.10 -46.50 21.09
CA GLN A 88 20.13 -47.35 21.72
C GLN A 88 21.55 -46.80 21.61
N ARG A 89 21.76 -45.74 20.83
CA ARG A 89 23.00 -44.94 20.74
C ARG A 89 22.69 -43.50 21.10
N TYR A 90 23.67 -42.77 21.64
CA TYR A 90 23.51 -41.36 21.98
C TYR A 90 24.85 -40.66 22.16
N ASP A 91 24.80 -39.34 22.01
CA ASP A 91 25.89 -38.42 22.33
C ASP A 91 25.60 -37.61 23.59
N LEU A 92 26.66 -37.25 24.29
CA LEU A 92 26.66 -36.52 25.54
C LEU A 92 27.31 -35.14 25.37
N PHE A 93 26.67 -34.12 25.94
CA PHE A 93 27.06 -32.72 25.77
C PHE A 93 27.21 -31.97 27.10
N SER A 94 28.10 -30.99 27.10
CA SER A 94 28.31 -30.03 28.19
C SER A 94 28.67 -28.65 27.63
N GLY A 95 28.32 -27.56 28.34
CA GLY A 95 28.81 -26.22 28.03
C GLY A 95 28.32 -25.62 26.70
N TRP A 96 27.03 -25.74 26.37
CA TRP A 96 26.41 -25.22 25.14
C TRP A 96 27.01 -25.75 23.83
N SER A 97 27.55 -26.96 23.86
CA SER A 97 27.93 -27.73 22.67
C SER A 97 26.73 -28.50 22.10
N GLY A 98 26.81 -28.96 20.84
CA GLY A 98 25.70 -29.63 20.18
C GLY A 98 25.94 -29.88 18.71
N TYR A 99 24.88 -29.84 17.90
CA TYR A 99 24.93 -30.04 16.45
C TYR A 99 24.78 -28.73 15.69
N ARG A 100 25.44 -28.67 14.53
CA ARG A 100 25.30 -27.61 13.53
C ARG A 100 24.87 -28.20 12.20
N PHE A 101 24.01 -27.50 11.48
CA PHE A 101 23.52 -27.89 10.16
C PHE A 101 23.54 -26.67 9.24
N ASP A 102 24.41 -26.67 8.23
CA ASP A 102 24.42 -25.65 7.19
C ASP A 102 23.21 -25.86 6.28
N VAL A 103 22.21 -24.99 6.42
CA VAL A 103 20.91 -25.06 5.74
C VAL A 103 20.54 -23.66 5.24
N ALA A 104 19.68 -23.56 4.23
CA ALA A 104 19.23 -22.24 3.78
C ALA A 104 18.42 -21.51 4.88
N ASP A 105 18.38 -20.19 4.85
CA ASP A 105 17.50 -19.42 5.73
C ASP A 105 16.04 -19.86 5.56
N GLY A 106 15.33 -20.03 6.67
CA GLY A 106 13.98 -20.56 6.66
C GLY A 106 13.56 -21.19 7.97
N THR A 107 12.33 -21.66 8.01
CA THR A 107 11.74 -22.30 9.19
C THR A 107 11.90 -23.82 9.11
N TYR A 108 12.37 -24.42 10.20
CA TYR A 108 12.64 -25.85 10.31
C TYR A 108 11.92 -26.45 11.50
N GLN A 109 11.42 -27.67 11.32
CA GLN A 109 10.98 -28.53 12.41
C GLN A 109 12.13 -29.45 12.80
N VAL A 110 12.51 -29.41 14.07
CA VAL A 110 13.57 -30.23 14.65
C VAL A 110 12.96 -31.17 15.67
N THR A 111 13.20 -32.47 15.50
CA THR A 111 12.82 -33.51 16.45
C THR A 111 14.09 -34.09 17.08
N LEU A 112 14.16 -34.02 18.40
CA LEU A 112 15.15 -34.69 19.22
C LEU A 112 14.58 -36.00 19.74
N LYS A 113 15.28 -37.10 19.49
CA LYS A 113 14.97 -38.42 20.04
C LYS A 113 15.90 -38.68 21.20
N MET A 114 15.34 -39.03 22.36
CA MET A 114 16.10 -39.24 23.59
C MET A 114 15.58 -40.48 24.31
N VAL A 115 16.46 -41.12 25.08
CA VAL A 115 16.09 -42.11 26.09
C VAL A 115 16.87 -41.85 27.36
N GLU A 116 16.29 -42.18 28.51
CA GLU A 116 17.04 -42.21 29.76
C GLU A 116 17.39 -43.65 30.12
N ASP A 117 18.68 -43.95 30.16
CA ASP A 117 19.23 -45.26 30.49
C ASP A 117 20.11 -45.26 31.75
N TRP A 118 20.37 -44.09 32.34
CA TRP A 118 21.27 -43.93 33.48
C TRP A 118 20.54 -43.49 34.75
N ALA A 119 19.66 -42.49 34.65
CA ALA A 119 18.96 -41.98 35.82
C ALA A 119 17.99 -43.04 36.35
N ASN A 120 17.92 -43.17 37.67
CA ASN A 120 17.00 -44.07 38.37
C ASN A 120 15.88 -43.31 39.11
N GLY A 121 15.77 -42.01 38.86
CA GLY A 121 14.74 -41.13 39.42
C GLY A 121 14.78 -39.74 38.80
N PRO A 122 13.70 -38.95 38.95
CA PRO A 122 13.66 -37.55 38.53
C PRO A 122 14.76 -36.70 39.18
N GLY A 123 15.15 -35.63 38.49
CA GLY A 123 16.09 -34.60 38.93
C GLY A 123 17.56 -34.90 38.63
N GLN A 124 17.91 -36.12 38.24
CA GLN A 124 19.30 -36.57 38.11
C GLN A 124 19.94 -36.14 36.80
N ARG A 125 19.25 -36.24 35.66
CA ARG A 125 19.71 -35.71 34.37
C ARG A 125 18.76 -34.61 33.91
N ARG A 126 19.20 -33.36 34.09
CA ARG A 126 18.45 -32.16 33.67
C ARG A 126 19.33 -31.26 32.84
N PHE A 127 18.82 -30.85 31.69
CA PHE A 127 19.57 -30.01 30.76
C PHE A 127 18.66 -29.05 30.00
N ASP A 128 19.27 -27.99 29.52
CA ASP A 128 18.63 -27.04 28.62
C ASP A 128 19.00 -27.38 27.18
N VAL A 129 18.08 -27.08 26.27
CA VAL A 129 18.32 -27.11 24.82
C VAL A 129 18.04 -25.73 24.24
N ARG A 130 18.95 -25.24 23.42
CA ARG A 130 18.77 -24.05 22.58
C ARG A 130 18.73 -24.43 21.12
N ALA A 131 17.89 -23.73 20.37
CA ALA A 131 17.90 -23.69 18.92
C ALA A 131 18.00 -22.24 18.48
N GLU A 132 18.92 -21.90 17.57
CA GLU A 132 19.12 -20.51 17.10
C GLU A 132 19.29 -19.50 18.25
N GLY A 133 20.07 -19.89 19.26
CA GLY A 133 20.31 -19.09 20.48
C GLY A 133 19.12 -18.99 21.45
N THR A 134 17.94 -19.50 21.07
CA THR A 134 16.71 -19.45 21.87
C THR A 134 16.52 -20.75 22.64
N THR A 135 16.26 -20.67 23.96
CA THR A 135 15.98 -21.87 24.77
C THR A 135 14.64 -22.49 24.36
N VAL A 136 14.67 -23.72 23.84
CA VAL A 136 13.49 -24.49 23.39
C VAL A 136 13.07 -25.57 24.39
N LEU A 137 14.00 -26.03 25.23
CA LEU A 137 13.71 -26.87 26.39
C LEU A 137 14.51 -26.33 27.59
N SER A 138 13.86 -26.16 28.74
CA SER A 138 14.46 -25.63 29.96
C SER A 138 14.35 -26.65 31.09
N ALA A 139 15.47 -26.94 31.76
CA ALA A 139 15.63 -27.93 32.83
C ALA A 139 14.98 -29.28 32.49
N PHE A 140 15.06 -29.70 31.23
CA PHE A 140 14.36 -30.87 30.71
C PHE A 140 14.92 -32.14 31.32
N ASP A 141 14.01 -32.97 31.83
CA ASP A 141 14.29 -34.21 32.53
C ASP A 141 13.64 -35.37 31.78
N VAL A 142 14.46 -36.17 31.11
CA VAL A 142 14.00 -37.30 30.29
C VAL A 142 13.33 -38.35 31.17
N TYR A 143 13.92 -38.67 32.33
CA TYR A 143 13.36 -39.64 33.28
C TYR A 143 11.99 -39.18 33.79
N ALA A 144 11.90 -37.93 34.27
CA ALA A 144 10.65 -37.42 34.82
C ALA A 144 9.56 -37.33 33.76
N SER A 145 9.95 -37.07 32.50
CA SER A 145 9.00 -36.89 31.40
C SER A 145 8.49 -38.19 30.80
N CYS A 146 9.35 -39.20 30.68
CA CYS A 146 9.08 -40.39 29.87
C CYS A 146 9.37 -41.71 30.62
N GLY A 147 10.05 -41.66 31.75
CA GLY A 147 10.52 -42.84 32.49
C GLY A 147 11.81 -43.44 31.92
N PRO A 148 12.38 -44.45 32.60
CA PRO A 148 13.59 -45.13 32.14
C PRO A 148 13.28 -46.01 30.92
N MET A 149 14.24 -46.11 30.00
CA MET A 149 14.17 -47.00 28.83
C MET A 149 12.92 -46.80 27.97
N THR A 150 12.40 -45.57 27.90
CA THR A 150 11.25 -45.18 27.07
C THR A 150 11.68 -44.12 26.06
N ALA A 151 11.24 -44.26 24.80
CA ALA A 151 11.44 -43.26 23.75
C ALA A 151 10.81 -41.92 24.16
N CYS A 152 11.61 -40.86 24.11
CA CYS A 152 11.23 -39.54 24.58
C CYS A 152 11.54 -38.48 23.53
N ASP A 153 10.59 -38.27 22.61
CA ASP A 153 10.76 -37.33 21.50
C ASP A 153 10.35 -35.91 21.89
N ARG A 154 11.12 -34.91 21.44
CA ARG A 154 10.75 -33.50 21.55
C ARG A 154 10.90 -32.82 20.21
N THR A 155 9.80 -32.29 19.71
CA THR A 155 9.75 -31.56 18.44
C THR A 155 9.52 -30.09 18.72
N PHE A 156 10.32 -29.22 18.09
CA PHE A 156 10.14 -27.77 18.13
C PHE A 156 10.37 -27.18 16.74
N THR A 157 9.89 -25.96 16.53
CA THR A 157 10.10 -25.19 15.30
C THR A 157 11.05 -24.04 15.58
N THR A 158 11.98 -23.77 14.68
CA THR A 158 12.91 -22.63 14.78
C THR A 158 13.13 -22.00 13.40
N THR A 159 13.62 -20.77 13.37
CA THR A 159 13.89 -20.02 12.14
C THR A 159 15.38 -19.70 12.05
N VAL A 160 16.00 -20.13 10.96
CA VAL A 160 17.40 -19.86 10.61
C VAL A 160 17.45 -18.59 9.77
N SER A 161 18.40 -17.70 10.10
CA SER A 161 18.62 -16.42 9.39
C SER A 161 20.08 -16.13 9.03
N ASP A 162 20.98 -17.06 9.35
CA ASP A 162 22.42 -16.93 9.14
C ASP A 162 23.01 -18.09 8.28
N GLY A 163 22.14 -18.90 7.67
CA GLY A 163 22.52 -20.08 6.89
C GLY A 163 22.97 -21.29 7.71
N GLN A 164 22.81 -21.29 9.04
CA GLN A 164 23.20 -22.41 9.90
C GLN A 164 22.21 -22.63 11.05
N LEU A 165 21.57 -23.81 11.05
CA LEU A 165 20.82 -24.26 12.22
C LEU A 165 21.77 -24.76 13.31
N ASN A 166 21.67 -24.20 14.50
CA ASN A 166 22.41 -24.53 15.71
C ASN A 166 21.47 -25.17 16.73
N VAL A 167 21.76 -26.40 17.17
CA VAL A 167 21.05 -27.10 18.26
C VAL A 167 22.05 -27.40 19.36
N GLN A 168 21.92 -26.73 20.49
CA GLN A 168 22.92 -26.73 21.58
C GLN A 168 22.33 -27.24 22.89
N PHE A 169 23.16 -27.91 23.66
CA PHE A 169 22.80 -28.56 24.91
C PHE A 169 23.67 -28.07 26.05
N ASN A 170 23.08 -27.87 27.23
CA ASN A 170 23.84 -27.50 28.41
C ASN A 170 23.30 -28.14 29.68
N MET A 171 24.22 -28.60 30.52
CA MET A 171 23.89 -29.14 31.84
C MET A 171 23.35 -28.00 32.71
N ASN A 172 22.08 -28.09 33.09
CA ASN A 172 21.43 -27.10 33.95
C ASN A 172 21.56 -27.52 35.42
N GLY A 173 22.81 -27.66 35.89
CA GLY A 173 23.12 -28.18 37.22
C GLY A 173 22.68 -29.63 37.46
N GLY A 174 22.42 -30.40 36.40
CA GLY A 174 22.13 -31.83 36.47
C GLY A 174 23.34 -32.64 36.95
N ALA A 175 23.08 -33.79 37.56
CA ALA A 175 24.13 -34.70 38.04
C ALA A 175 24.83 -35.49 36.91
N ASN A 176 24.33 -35.39 35.68
CA ASN A 176 24.91 -36.02 34.48
C ASN A 176 24.67 -35.19 33.20
N TYR A 177 25.45 -35.49 32.16
CA TYR A 177 25.52 -34.77 30.89
C TYR A 177 24.19 -34.78 30.11
N ALA A 178 23.96 -33.72 29.33
CA ALA A 178 22.84 -33.64 28.40
C ALA A 178 22.99 -34.75 27.34
N THR A 179 21.89 -35.32 26.87
CA THR A 179 21.91 -36.49 25.97
C THR A 179 20.94 -36.33 24.80
N VAL A 180 21.32 -36.87 23.64
CA VAL A 180 20.43 -37.03 22.48
C VAL A 180 20.82 -38.29 21.71
N SER A 181 19.82 -39.08 21.31
CA SER A 181 20.00 -40.33 20.59
C SER A 181 19.89 -40.18 19.08
N ALA A 182 19.04 -39.27 18.61
CA ALA A 182 18.95 -38.96 17.19
C ALA A 182 18.31 -37.58 16.96
N ILE A 183 18.60 -36.95 15.82
CA ILE A 183 18.06 -35.64 15.43
C ILE A 183 17.48 -35.71 14.02
N SER A 184 16.24 -35.26 13.85
CA SER A 184 15.60 -35.08 12.54
C SER A 184 15.29 -33.61 12.31
N VAL A 185 15.85 -33.03 11.25
CA VAL A 185 15.59 -31.68 10.75
C VAL A 185 14.81 -31.79 9.46
N THR A 186 13.61 -31.24 9.43
CA THR A 186 12.76 -31.21 8.24
C THR A 186 12.32 -29.78 7.94
N ALA A 187 11.93 -29.51 6.68
CA ALA A 187 11.32 -28.23 6.35
C ALA A 187 10.10 -28.02 7.24
N GLY A 188 10.07 -26.91 7.97
CA GLY A 188 9.00 -26.61 8.91
C GLY A 188 7.69 -26.39 8.18
N SER A 189 6.80 -27.38 8.22
CA SER A 189 5.35 -27.15 8.15
C SER A 189 4.87 -27.32 9.59
N GLY A 190 4.46 -26.24 10.25
CA GLY A 190 4.23 -26.24 11.71
C GLY A 190 3.34 -27.40 12.18
N GLY A 191 3.78 -28.15 13.21
CA GLY A 191 2.93 -29.08 13.97
C GLY A 191 3.67 -30.26 14.63
N GLY A 192 3.47 -30.47 15.94
CA GLY A 192 3.85 -31.69 16.67
C GLY A 192 3.03 -31.90 17.94
N GLY A 193 2.49 -33.11 18.14
CA GLY A 193 1.70 -33.57 19.30
C GLY A 193 0.18 -33.36 19.15
N ALA A 194 -0.62 -34.43 19.25
CA ALA A 194 -2.08 -34.35 19.15
C ALA A 194 -2.68 -33.69 20.40
N ASP A 195 -2.71 -32.36 20.37
CA ASP A 195 -3.54 -31.52 21.21
C ASP A 195 -5.01 -31.97 21.12
N THR A 196 -5.69 -32.10 22.25
CA THR A 196 -7.13 -32.47 22.29
C THR A 196 -8.00 -31.39 22.90
N THR A 197 -7.41 -30.27 23.30
CA THR A 197 -8.12 -29.18 23.94
C THR A 197 -8.53 -28.18 22.86
N PRO A 198 -9.84 -27.90 22.67
CA PRO A 198 -10.25 -26.92 21.69
C PRO A 198 -9.89 -25.48 22.09
N PRO A 199 -9.56 -24.60 21.12
CA PRO A 199 -9.34 -23.19 21.39
C PRO A 199 -10.54 -22.48 22.01
N SER A 200 -10.31 -21.31 22.59
CA SER A 200 -11.38 -20.39 22.99
C SER A 200 -12.18 -19.89 21.77
N ALA A 201 -13.45 -19.53 21.98
CA ALA A 201 -14.27 -18.98 20.90
C ALA A 201 -13.74 -17.58 20.49
N PRO A 202 -13.60 -17.28 19.18
CA PRO A 202 -13.19 -15.95 18.74
C PRO A 202 -14.17 -14.85 19.19
N GLY A 203 -13.62 -13.78 19.75
CA GLY A 203 -14.38 -12.59 20.19
C GLY A 203 -14.48 -11.52 19.09
N GLY A 204 -15.28 -10.48 19.32
CA GLY A 204 -15.23 -9.24 18.53
C GLY A 204 -15.51 -9.36 17.02
N LEU A 205 -16.20 -10.43 16.58
CA LEU A 205 -16.52 -10.65 15.16
C LEU A 205 -17.34 -9.47 14.62
N ARG A 206 -16.83 -8.86 13.55
CA ARG A 206 -17.42 -7.68 12.91
C ARG A 206 -17.20 -7.69 11.41
N VAL A 207 -18.09 -7.01 10.69
CA VAL A 207 -17.93 -6.72 9.26
C VAL A 207 -17.03 -5.49 9.12
N THR A 208 -15.94 -5.60 8.37
CA THR A 208 -14.99 -4.49 8.12
C THR A 208 -15.32 -3.71 6.86
N GLY A 209 -16.12 -4.28 5.95
CA GLY A 209 -16.60 -3.63 4.75
C GLY A 209 -17.43 -4.60 3.90
N THR A 210 -18.25 -4.09 3.00
CA THR A 210 -18.95 -4.91 1.99
C THR A 210 -18.79 -4.26 0.62
N THR A 211 -18.71 -5.10 -0.42
CA THR A 211 -18.81 -4.67 -1.82
C THR A 211 -20.08 -5.25 -2.42
N THR A 212 -20.23 -5.13 -3.74
CA THR A 212 -21.35 -5.73 -4.46
C THR A 212 -21.29 -7.25 -4.50
N SER A 213 -20.12 -7.85 -4.27
CA SER A 213 -19.92 -9.30 -4.35
C SER A 213 -19.00 -9.85 -3.26
N SER A 214 -18.71 -9.07 -2.21
CA SER A 214 -17.88 -9.54 -1.10
C SER A 214 -18.22 -8.90 0.24
N ALA A 215 -17.83 -9.56 1.33
CA ALA A 215 -17.91 -9.06 2.69
C ALA A 215 -16.58 -9.30 3.41
N GLY A 216 -15.95 -8.22 3.88
CA GLY A 216 -14.78 -8.25 4.76
C GLY A 216 -15.19 -8.47 6.21
N LEU A 217 -14.47 -9.33 6.91
CA LEU A 217 -14.69 -9.73 8.29
C LEU A 217 -13.40 -9.60 9.08
N ALA A 218 -13.50 -9.23 10.35
CA ALA A 218 -12.41 -9.30 11.32
C ALA A 218 -12.93 -9.74 12.69
N TRP A 219 -12.08 -10.36 13.48
CA TRP A 219 -12.38 -10.81 14.84
C TRP A 219 -11.14 -10.69 15.73
N ASP A 220 -11.33 -10.84 17.03
CA ASP A 220 -10.23 -10.86 18.00
C ASP A 220 -9.60 -12.26 18.04
N PRO A 221 -8.28 -12.37 18.22
CA PRO A 221 -7.60 -13.66 18.23
C PRO A 221 -8.11 -14.54 19.38
N ALA A 222 -8.35 -15.81 19.07
CA ALA A 222 -8.57 -16.84 20.06
C ALA A 222 -7.25 -17.28 20.70
N THR A 223 -7.36 -17.95 21.84
CA THR A 223 -6.25 -18.51 22.61
C THR A 223 -6.43 -20.01 22.76
N ASP A 224 -5.32 -20.72 22.90
CA ASP A 224 -5.26 -22.17 23.03
C ASP A 224 -4.01 -22.57 23.82
N ASN A 225 -3.98 -23.78 24.40
CA ASN A 225 -2.86 -24.31 25.19
C ASN A 225 -1.63 -24.66 24.34
N VAL A 226 -1.78 -25.02 23.07
CA VAL A 226 -0.66 -25.22 22.14
C VAL A 226 -0.59 -24.08 21.14
N GLY A 227 -1.74 -23.67 20.60
CA GLY A 227 -1.83 -22.51 19.73
C GLY A 227 -2.92 -22.64 18.68
N VAL A 228 -3.55 -21.51 18.37
CA VAL A 228 -4.51 -21.40 17.29
C VAL A 228 -3.77 -21.34 15.97
N THR A 229 -4.00 -22.32 15.10
CA THR A 229 -3.40 -22.40 13.76
C THR A 229 -4.28 -21.80 12.68
N GLY A 230 -5.55 -21.56 12.97
CA GLY A 230 -6.41 -20.79 12.08
C GLY A 230 -7.85 -20.65 12.55
N TYR A 231 -8.71 -20.25 11.63
CA TYR A 231 -10.11 -19.97 11.86
C TYR A 231 -10.95 -20.49 10.69
N ARG A 232 -12.04 -21.18 11.02
CA ARG A 232 -13.08 -21.58 10.07
C ARG A 232 -14.18 -20.53 10.07
N VAL A 233 -14.42 -19.93 8.91
CA VAL A 233 -15.46 -18.93 8.69
C VAL A 233 -16.67 -19.58 8.03
N TYR A 234 -17.84 -19.40 8.62
CA TYR A 234 -19.10 -19.96 8.15
C TYR A 234 -20.03 -18.86 7.69
N ARG A 235 -20.72 -19.07 6.56
CA ARG A 235 -21.78 -18.21 6.02
C ARG A 235 -23.09 -18.98 6.03
N GLY A 236 -24.09 -18.51 6.78
CA GLY A 236 -25.37 -19.21 6.93
C GLY A 236 -25.22 -20.65 7.47
N GLY A 237 -24.18 -20.90 8.27
CA GLY A 237 -23.83 -22.23 8.79
C GLY A 237 -22.98 -23.11 7.87
N VAL A 238 -22.69 -22.68 6.63
CA VAL A 238 -21.83 -23.41 5.69
C VAL A 238 -20.41 -22.89 5.76
N LEU A 239 -19.41 -23.77 5.85
CA LEU A 239 -17.99 -23.40 5.84
C LEU A 239 -17.63 -22.76 4.49
N VAL A 240 -17.19 -21.50 4.50
CA VAL A 240 -16.78 -20.77 3.28
C VAL A 240 -15.27 -20.59 3.16
N ALA A 241 -14.53 -20.59 4.28
CA ALA A 241 -13.08 -20.52 4.27
C ALA A 241 -12.44 -21.05 5.55
N THR A 242 -11.16 -21.43 5.43
CA THR A 242 -10.24 -21.60 6.56
C THR A 242 -9.07 -20.65 6.36
N VAL A 243 -8.79 -19.79 7.35
CA VAL A 243 -7.76 -18.74 7.29
C VAL A 243 -6.84 -18.81 8.50
N THR A 244 -5.60 -18.34 8.39
CA THR A 244 -4.64 -18.31 9.51
C THR A 244 -4.66 -16.98 10.27
N GLY A 245 -5.05 -15.89 9.60
CA GLY A 245 -5.20 -14.56 10.20
C GLY A 245 -6.56 -14.34 10.88
N THR A 246 -6.70 -13.20 11.56
CA THR A 246 -7.95 -12.80 12.24
C THR A 246 -8.88 -11.95 11.36
N SER A 247 -8.77 -12.10 10.06
CA SER A 247 -9.61 -11.43 9.06
C SER A 247 -9.83 -12.34 7.85
N PHE A 248 -10.94 -12.11 7.16
CA PHE A 248 -11.28 -12.83 5.93
C PHE A 248 -12.18 -11.96 5.06
N THR A 249 -12.00 -12.03 3.74
CA THR A 249 -12.95 -11.42 2.79
C THR A 249 -13.64 -12.53 2.02
N ASP A 250 -14.94 -12.68 2.25
CA ASP A 250 -15.79 -13.64 1.54
C ASP A 250 -16.21 -13.05 0.20
N GLY A 251 -15.89 -13.72 -0.91
CA GLY A 251 -16.15 -13.25 -2.28
C GLY A 251 -17.22 -14.07 -3.02
N GLY A 252 -17.57 -13.64 -4.23
CA GLY A 252 -18.56 -14.32 -5.07
C GLY A 252 -19.99 -14.25 -4.54
N LEU A 253 -20.29 -13.28 -3.69
CA LEU A 253 -21.60 -13.07 -3.10
C LEU A 253 -22.58 -12.43 -4.11
N ALA A 254 -23.85 -12.77 -3.99
CA ALA A 254 -24.91 -12.08 -4.71
C ALA A 254 -25.08 -10.67 -4.14
N SER A 255 -25.30 -9.69 -5.00
CA SER A 255 -25.45 -8.29 -4.61
C SER A 255 -26.75 -8.02 -3.84
N GLY A 256 -26.76 -7.03 -2.95
CA GLY A 256 -27.96 -6.64 -2.18
C GLY A 256 -28.45 -7.70 -1.19
N THR A 257 -27.62 -8.69 -0.88
CA THR A 257 -28.02 -9.89 -0.13
C THR A 257 -27.38 -9.89 1.24
N ALA A 258 -28.19 -10.14 2.28
CA ALA A 258 -27.71 -10.27 3.65
C ALA A 258 -27.07 -11.64 3.87
N TYR A 259 -25.87 -11.65 4.42
CA TYR A 259 -25.11 -12.84 4.76
C TYR A 259 -24.72 -12.80 6.23
N THR A 260 -25.08 -13.86 6.95
CA THR A 260 -24.73 -14.02 8.36
C THR A 260 -23.50 -14.91 8.51
N TYR A 261 -22.54 -14.45 9.31
CA TYR A 261 -21.25 -15.09 9.51
C TYR A 261 -21.04 -15.51 10.96
N THR A 262 -20.37 -16.63 11.15
CA THR A 262 -19.78 -17.06 12.43
C THR A 262 -18.36 -17.56 12.19
N VAL A 263 -17.54 -17.52 13.23
CA VAL A 263 -16.14 -17.96 13.16
C VAL A 263 -15.83 -18.92 14.32
N ARG A 264 -15.06 -19.97 14.03
CA ARG A 264 -14.52 -20.92 15.01
C ARG A 264 -13.00 -20.96 14.86
N ALA A 265 -12.25 -20.96 15.95
CA ALA A 265 -10.81 -21.18 15.93
C ALA A 265 -10.50 -22.68 15.77
N VAL A 266 -9.38 -22.99 15.13
CA VAL A 266 -8.80 -24.33 14.99
C VAL A 266 -7.36 -24.32 15.49
N ASP A 267 -6.99 -25.32 16.28
CA ASP A 267 -5.61 -25.52 16.75
C ASP A 267 -4.78 -26.42 15.81
N ALA A 268 -3.53 -26.69 16.20
CA ALA A 268 -2.61 -27.52 15.44
C ALA A 268 -3.02 -28.99 15.32
N ALA A 269 -3.88 -29.48 16.22
CA ALA A 269 -4.39 -30.85 16.19
C ALA A 269 -5.78 -30.98 15.57
N GLY A 270 -6.39 -29.86 15.15
CA GLY A 270 -7.67 -29.82 14.46
C GLY A 270 -8.88 -29.72 15.37
N ASN A 271 -8.73 -29.47 16.68
CA ASN A 271 -9.88 -29.22 17.54
C ASN A 271 -10.51 -27.87 17.20
N LEU A 272 -11.84 -27.79 17.31
CA LEU A 272 -12.60 -26.59 16.98
C LEU A 272 -13.22 -25.97 18.22
N SER A 273 -13.00 -24.67 18.41
CA SER A 273 -13.67 -23.89 19.45
C SER A 273 -15.21 -23.95 19.33
N ALA A 274 -15.93 -23.47 20.34
CA ALA A 274 -17.31 -23.02 20.13
C ALA A 274 -17.37 -21.89 19.10
N ALA A 275 -18.52 -21.68 18.45
CA ALA A 275 -18.70 -20.54 17.55
C ALA A 275 -18.69 -19.22 18.34
N GLY A 276 -18.00 -18.21 17.80
CA GLY A 276 -18.12 -16.84 18.28
C GLY A 276 -19.52 -16.26 18.02
N GLY A 277 -19.74 -15.02 18.46
CA GLY A 277 -20.96 -14.27 18.13
C GLY A 277 -21.16 -14.15 16.61
N SER A 278 -22.41 -14.13 16.15
CA SER A 278 -22.72 -13.97 14.72
C SER A 278 -22.76 -12.50 14.31
N VAL A 279 -22.33 -12.19 13.09
CA VAL A 279 -22.50 -10.86 12.47
C VAL A 279 -23.20 -11.00 11.12
N THR A 280 -24.03 -10.03 10.74
CA THR A 280 -24.65 -9.99 9.42
C THR A 280 -24.07 -8.82 8.62
N GLY A 281 -23.57 -9.11 7.42
CA GLY A 281 -23.15 -8.12 6.42
C GLY A 281 -24.04 -8.22 5.18
N THR A 282 -24.52 -7.08 4.67
CA THR A 282 -25.31 -7.03 3.45
C THR A 282 -24.45 -6.52 2.31
N THR A 283 -24.26 -7.33 1.26
CA THR A 283 -23.55 -6.88 0.05
C THR A 283 -24.28 -5.71 -0.59
N SER A 284 -23.53 -4.78 -1.15
CA SER A 284 -24.10 -3.67 -1.90
C SER A 284 -24.83 -4.21 -3.15
N THR A 285 -25.88 -3.56 -3.64
CA THR A 285 -26.46 -3.91 -4.94
C THR A 285 -25.52 -3.41 -6.03
N GLY A 286 -25.24 -4.25 -7.05
CA GLY A 286 -24.38 -3.92 -8.18
C GLY A 286 -24.98 -2.83 -9.07
N GLY A 287 -24.93 -1.58 -8.62
CA GLY A 287 -25.01 -0.37 -9.43
C GLY A 287 -23.65 0.31 -9.37
N GLY A 288 -23.02 0.59 -10.52
CA GLY A 288 -21.67 1.12 -10.57
C GLY A 288 -21.48 2.31 -9.63
N GLY A 289 -20.41 2.29 -8.83
CA GLY A 289 -19.92 3.44 -8.05
C GLY A 289 -21.00 4.42 -7.60
N GLY A 290 -21.98 3.92 -6.87
CA GLY A 290 -22.98 4.71 -6.18
C GLY A 290 -22.62 4.83 -4.71
N ASP A 291 -21.47 5.42 -4.39
CA ASP A 291 -21.40 6.26 -3.20
C ASP A 291 -22.62 7.19 -3.26
N GLY A 292 -23.44 7.11 -2.21
CA GLY A 292 -24.89 7.30 -2.24
C GLY A 292 -25.37 8.45 -3.13
N GLY A 293 -26.62 8.33 -3.60
CA GLY A 293 -27.34 9.40 -4.28
C GLY A 293 -27.58 10.68 -3.44
N GLY A 294 -26.64 11.09 -2.60
CA GLY A 294 -26.52 12.42 -2.00
C GLY A 294 -25.14 12.99 -2.32
N GLY A 295 -25.09 14.17 -2.94
CA GLY A 295 -23.87 14.84 -3.45
C GLY A 295 -22.84 15.23 -2.38
N GLY A 296 -22.10 14.24 -1.86
CA GLY A 296 -21.16 14.39 -0.74
C GLY A 296 -19.69 14.05 -1.04
N ARG A 297 -19.32 13.77 -2.32
CA ARG A 297 -17.92 13.52 -2.67
C ARG A 297 -17.10 14.78 -2.42
N LEU A 298 -16.01 14.64 -1.66
CA LEU A 298 -15.05 15.71 -1.46
C LEU A 298 -13.65 15.18 -1.75
N LEU A 299 -13.02 15.76 -2.77
CA LEU A 299 -11.71 15.40 -3.28
C LEU A 299 -10.73 16.57 -3.16
N GLY A 300 -9.51 16.32 -2.69
CA GLY A 300 -8.45 17.33 -2.64
C GLY A 300 -7.23 16.94 -3.47
N TYR A 301 -6.59 17.91 -4.12
CA TYR A 301 -5.31 17.70 -4.80
C TYR A 301 -4.14 17.92 -3.82
N PHE A 302 -3.23 16.94 -3.76
CA PHE A 302 -1.94 17.02 -3.06
C PHE A 302 -0.82 17.05 -4.11
N THR A 303 0.01 18.08 -4.11
CA THR A 303 1.11 18.18 -5.08
C THR A 303 2.41 17.58 -4.61
N GLU A 304 3.02 16.75 -5.46
CA GLU A 304 4.34 16.14 -5.40
C GLU A 304 5.40 17.17 -4.97
N TRP A 305 5.53 18.28 -5.70
CA TRP A 305 6.51 19.32 -5.41
C TRP A 305 6.19 20.17 -4.17
N GLY A 306 5.01 19.98 -3.56
CA GLY A 306 4.59 20.68 -2.34
C GLY A 306 5.52 20.44 -1.16
N VAL A 307 6.25 19.32 -1.17
CA VAL A 307 7.21 18.97 -0.11
C VAL A 307 8.47 19.83 -0.10
N TYR A 308 8.77 20.54 -1.19
CA TYR A 308 9.94 21.41 -1.33
C TYR A 308 9.65 22.83 -0.85
N GLY A 309 9.56 23.81 -1.75
CA GLY A 309 9.45 25.22 -1.39
C GLY A 309 8.23 25.55 -0.53
N ARG A 310 7.13 24.80 -0.69
CA ARG A 310 5.91 24.96 0.12
C ARG A 310 6.03 24.33 1.52
N GLN A 311 6.97 23.40 1.72
CA GLN A 311 7.12 22.61 2.95
C GLN A 311 5.78 22.00 3.43
N TYR A 312 4.94 21.57 2.48
CA TYR A 312 3.65 20.94 2.75
C TYR A 312 3.74 19.44 2.50
N PHE A 313 3.66 18.68 3.58
CA PHE A 313 3.82 17.23 3.62
C PHE A 313 2.46 16.55 3.79
N VAL A 314 2.37 15.25 3.49
CA VAL A 314 1.15 14.45 3.74
C VAL A 314 0.70 14.53 5.20
N LYS A 315 1.65 14.66 6.15
CA LYS A 315 1.36 14.95 7.57
C LYS A 315 0.45 16.17 7.76
N ASN A 316 0.60 17.21 6.94
CA ASN A 316 -0.21 18.41 7.08
C ASN A 316 -1.69 18.16 6.80
N VAL A 317 -2.01 17.18 5.94
CA VAL A 317 -3.39 16.74 5.67
C VAL A 317 -4.01 16.09 6.92
N GLU A 318 -3.20 15.35 7.68
CA GLU A 318 -3.62 14.76 8.96
C GLU A 318 -3.75 15.84 10.04
N THR A 319 -2.71 16.63 10.28
CA THR A 319 -2.68 17.59 11.39
C THR A 319 -3.64 18.75 11.23
N SER A 320 -4.04 19.09 10.01
CA SER A 320 -5.10 20.06 9.76
C SER A 320 -6.50 19.50 10.04
N GLY A 321 -6.62 18.19 10.26
CA GLY A 321 -7.88 17.47 10.30
C GLY A 321 -8.57 17.43 8.93
N SER A 322 -7.86 17.63 7.83
CA SER A 322 -8.43 17.53 6.48
C SER A 322 -8.69 16.07 6.10
N ALA A 323 -7.81 15.13 6.48
CA ALA A 323 -7.95 13.72 6.13
C ALA A 323 -9.31 13.12 6.50
N ALA A 324 -9.78 13.35 7.73
CA ALA A 324 -11.10 12.90 8.20
C ALA A 324 -12.29 13.56 7.47
N LYS A 325 -12.05 14.68 6.78
CA LYS A 325 -13.05 15.42 6.01
C LYS A 325 -12.96 15.11 4.52
N LEU A 326 -12.03 14.28 4.04
CA LEU A 326 -11.91 13.93 2.63
C LEU A 326 -12.43 12.51 2.38
N GLY A 327 -13.04 12.30 1.22
CA GLY A 327 -13.26 10.94 0.70
C GLY A 327 -12.12 10.53 -0.23
N TYR A 328 -11.50 11.50 -0.91
CA TYR A 328 -10.57 11.25 -1.99
C TYR A 328 -9.39 12.24 -1.95
N ILE A 329 -8.20 11.76 -2.32
CA ILE A 329 -7.04 12.59 -2.64
C ILE A 329 -6.58 12.26 -4.06
N ASN A 330 -6.38 13.29 -4.88
CA ASN A 330 -5.59 13.16 -6.10
C ASN A 330 -4.15 13.55 -5.79
N TYR A 331 -3.22 12.60 -5.94
CA TYR A 331 -1.80 12.85 -5.90
C TYR A 331 -1.34 13.38 -7.26
N ALA A 332 -0.85 14.62 -7.28
CA ALA A 332 -0.55 15.39 -8.47
C ALA A 332 0.96 15.68 -8.57
N PHE A 333 1.68 15.35 -9.63
CA PHE A 333 1.22 14.63 -10.80
C PHE A 333 2.16 13.48 -11.12
N GLY A 334 1.66 12.49 -11.82
CA GLY A 334 2.48 11.67 -12.69
C GLY A 334 2.62 12.34 -14.06
N ASN A 335 3.72 12.09 -14.75
CA ASN A 335 3.98 12.65 -16.07
C ASN A 335 3.39 11.76 -17.18
N VAL A 336 3.13 12.33 -18.36
CA VAL A 336 2.85 11.60 -19.58
C VAL A 336 3.98 11.85 -20.57
N THR A 337 4.82 10.86 -20.81
CA THR A 337 5.98 10.95 -21.71
C THR A 337 5.93 9.84 -22.75
N ASN A 338 6.18 10.19 -24.02
CA ASN A 338 6.15 9.23 -25.14
C ASN A 338 4.84 8.42 -25.21
N GLY A 339 3.70 9.07 -24.92
CA GLY A 339 2.39 8.42 -24.87
C GLY A 339 2.21 7.41 -23.75
N ARG A 340 2.98 7.49 -22.65
CA ARG A 340 2.93 6.56 -21.50
C ARG A 340 2.91 7.32 -20.18
N CYS A 341 2.26 6.73 -19.18
CA CYS A 341 2.39 7.20 -17.80
C CYS A 341 3.83 7.01 -17.30
N ALA A 342 4.36 8.01 -16.60
CA ALA A 342 5.73 8.03 -16.10
C ALA A 342 5.80 8.72 -14.73
N ILE A 343 6.85 8.39 -13.97
CA ILE A 343 7.24 9.10 -12.76
C ILE A 343 7.62 10.54 -13.10
N GLY A 344 7.11 11.50 -12.33
CA GLY A 344 7.47 12.91 -12.42
C GLY A 344 8.77 13.17 -11.67
N ASP A 345 8.73 13.02 -10.35
CA ASP A 345 9.85 13.17 -9.43
C ASP A 345 9.93 11.99 -8.46
N ALA A 346 10.77 11.00 -8.82
CA ALA A 346 11.03 9.82 -7.99
C ALA A 346 11.46 10.17 -6.56
N TYR A 347 12.15 11.30 -6.39
CA TYR A 347 12.61 11.73 -5.07
C TYR A 347 11.43 12.10 -4.19
N ALA A 348 10.55 13.00 -4.63
CA ALA A 348 9.34 13.35 -3.89
C ALA A 348 8.37 12.18 -3.73
N ASP A 349 8.24 11.35 -4.76
CA ASP A 349 7.29 10.23 -4.83
C ASP A 349 7.62 9.15 -3.79
N TYR A 350 8.82 8.58 -3.85
CA TYR A 350 9.12 7.36 -3.09
C TYR A 350 10.53 7.26 -2.48
N ASP A 351 11.46 8.19 -2.76
CA ASP A 351 12.82 8.11 -2.19
C ASP A 351 13.09 9.06 -1.02
N MET A 352 12.41 10.21 -0.94
CA MET A 352 12.67 11.23 0.08
C MET A 352 12.37 10.69 1.48
N ALA A 353 13.39 10.68 2.34
CA ALA A 353 13.28 10.22 3.71
C ALA A 353 12.56 11.25 4.60
N TYR A 354 11.60 10.79 5.39
CA TYR A 354 10.91 11.61 6.37
C TYR A 354 11.52 11.41 7.77
N THR A 355 11.63 12.52 8.51
CA THR A 355 11.90 12.53 9.94
C THR A 355 10.61 12.27 10.74
N ALA A 356 10.72 12.06 12.05
CA ALA A 356 9.57 12.04 12.95
C ALA A 356 8.75 13.35 12.89
N ALA A 357 9.40 14.48 12.62
CA ALA A 357 8.76 15.79 12.63
C ALA A 357 7.82 16.01 11.42
N ASN A 358 8.12 15.43 10.26
CA ASN A 358 7.34 15.62 9.04
C ASN A 358 6.57 14.37 8.58
N SER A 359 6.71 13.23 9.26
CA SER A 359 5.96 12.01 8.98
C SER A 359 4.55 12.00 9.56
N VAL A 360 3.64 11.28 8.89
CA VAL A 360 2.23 11.14 9.28
C VAL A 360 2.08 10.45 10.63
N ASP A 361 2.86 9.40 10.87
CA ASP A 361 2.80 8.57 12.09
C ASP A 361 3.75 9.04 13.20
N GLY A 362 4.45 10.16 12.97
CA GLY A 362 5.44 10.69 13.91
C GLY A 362 6.71 9.84 14.03
N LYS A 363 6.96 8.93 13.09
CA LYS A 363 8.15 8.06 13.06
C LYS A 363 9.04 8.42 11.89
N ALA A 364 10.34 8.53 12.13
CA ALA A 364 11.31 8.70 11.06
C ALA A 364 11.36 7.42 10.21
N ASP A 365 11.56 7.59 8.90
CA ASP A 365 11.79 6.47 8.01
C ASP A 365 13.17 5.85 8.29
N THR A 366 13.27 4.54 8.14
CA THR A 366 14.54 3.82 8.27
C THR A 366 15.32 3.83 6.95
N TRP A 367 16.59 3.44 7.00
CA TRP A 367 17.46 3.31 5.83
C TRP A 367 17.44 1.89 5.23
N ASP A 368 16.51 1.04 5.68
CA ASP A 368 16.45 -0.36 5.27
C ASP A 368 16.08 -0.49 3.79
N ALA A 369 16.69 -1.46 3.11
CA ALA A 369 16.40 -1.73 1.71
C ALA A 369 14.94 -2.19 1.53
N GLY A 370 14.24 -1.60 0.56
CA GLY A 370 12.85 -1.95 0.24
C GLY A 370 11.79 -1.16 1.00
N VAL A 371 12.16 -0.24 1.90
CA VAL A 371 11.21 0.66 2.56
C VAL A 371 10.69 1.69 1.55
N LEU A 372 9.36 1.74 1.38
CA LEU A 372 8.73 2.81 0.60
C LEU A 372 8.75 4.12 1.42
N ARG A 373 9.46 5.12 0.90
CA ARG A 373 9.56 6.46 1.48
C ARG A 373 8.78 7.44 0.63
N GLY A 374 9.16 8.72 0.64
CA GLY A 374 8.52 9.76 -0.14
C GLY A 374 7.04 9.96 0.24
N SER A 375 6.35 10.70 -0.60
CA SER A 375 4.92 10.95 -0.41
C SER A 375 4.11 9.66 -0.48
N PHE A 376 4.49 8.65 -1.27
CA PHE A 376 3.74 7.38 -1.35
C PHE A 376 3.78 6.61 -0.04
N GLY A 377 4.95 6.53 0.59
CA GLY A 377 5.10 5.93 1.93
C GLY A 377 4.25 6.67 2.97
N GLN A 378 4.20 8.00 2.91
CA GLN A 378 3.36 8.77 3.83
C GLN A 378 1.86 8.65 3.53
N LEU A 379 1.46 8.54 2.27
CA LEU A 379 0.06 8.30 1.87
C LEU A 379 -0.42 6.92 2.33
N ARG A 380 0.44 5.88 2.28
CA ARG A 380 0.16 4.57 2.88
C ARG A 380 -0.12 4.70 4.38
N LYS A 381 0.73 5.43 5.11
CA LYS A 381 0.55 5.69 6.54
C LYS A 381 -0.75 6.47 6.80
N LEU A 382 -1.10 7.44 5.95
CA LEU A 382 -2.36 8.19 6.06
C LEU A 382 -3.58 7.28 5.86
N LYS A 383 -3.56 6.38 4.86
CA LYS A 383 -4.64 5.38 4.66
C LYS A 383 -4.78 4.43 5.85
N ALA A 384 -3.68 4.08 6.52
CA ALA A 384 -3.75 3.26 7.72
C ALA A 384 -4.50 3.97 8.87
N LEU A 385 -4.39 5.30 8.97
CA LEU A 385 -5.16 6.11 9.92
C LEU A 385 -6.60 6.36 9.44
N HIS A 386 -6.81 6.46 8.13
CA HIS A 386 -8.09 6.76 7.48
C HIS A 386 -8.44 5.70 6.43
N PRO A 387 -8.87 4.49 6.82
CA PRO A 387 -9.10 3.38 5.88
C PRO A 387 -10.22 3.64 4.86
N GLY A 388 -11.07 4.64 5.10
CA GLY A 388 -12.09 5.10 4.15
C GLY A 388 -11.58 6.07 3.08
N LEU A 389 -10.38 6.63 3.25
CA LEU A 389 -9.78 7.58 2.32
C LEU A 389 -9.25 6.86 1.08
N LYS A 390 -9.61 7.36 -0.09
CA LYS A 390 -9.19 6.82 -1.39
C LYS A 390 -8.17 7.73 -2.05
N ILE A 391 -7.14 7.16 -2.65
CA ILE A 391 -6.06 7.92 -3.27
C ILE A 391 -5.98 7.56 -4.74
N LEU A 392 -6.04 8.56 -5.61
CA LEU A 392 -5.84 8.38 -7.04
C LEU A 392 -4.56 9.08 -7.45
N TRP A 393 -3.83 8.49 -8.39
CA TRP A 393 -2.69 9.17 -9.01
C TRP A 393 -3.17 9.94 -10.23
N SER A 394 -3.01 11.26 -10.22
CA SER A 394 -3.38 12.14 -11.32
C SER A 394 -2.23 12.31 -12.30
N PHE A 395 -2.46 12.05 -13.58
CA PHE A 395 -1.45 12.18 -14.64
C PHE A 395 -1.76 13.36 -15.55
N GLY A 396 -0.75 14.19 -15.80
CA GLY A 396 -0.85 15.37 -16.66
C GLY A 396 -0.77 16.69 -15.89
N GLY A 397 -1.85 17.45 -15.92
CA GLY A 397 -1.89 18.86 -15.52
C GLY A 397 -1.28 19.77 -16.57
N TRP A 398 -1.20 21.06 -16.25
CA TRP A 398 -0.82 22.12 -17.18
C TRP A 398 0.49 21.87 -17.96
N THR A 399 1.55 21.40 -17.27
CA THR A 399 2.89 21.27 -17.86
C THR A 399 3.16 19.90 -18.49
N TRP A 400 2.51 18.83 -18.03
CA TRP A 400 2.76 17.46 -18.48
C TRP A 400 1.68 16.89 -19.40
N SER A 401 0.74 17.71 -19.85
CA SER A 401 -0.29 17.31 -20.81
C SER A 401 0.21 17.08 -22.25
N GLY A 402 1.42 17.52 -22.60
CA GLY A 402 1.95 17.41 -23.97
C GLY A 402 2.07 15.97 -24.49
N GLY A 403 2.26 14.99 -23.61
CA GLY A 403 2.35 13.58 -23.98
C GLY A 403 1.02 12.91 -24.35
N PHE A 404 -0.12 13.53 -24.05
CA PHE A 404 -1.43 12.90 -24.33
C PHE A 404 -1.75 12.79 -25.81
N THR A 405 -1.19 13.66 -26.66
CA THR A 405 -1.32 13.52 -28.13
C THR A 405 -0.81 12.16 -28.60
N GLN A 406 0.32 11.71 -28.05
CA GLN A 406 0.91 10.40 -28.36
C GLN A 406 0.13 9.28 -27.66
N ALA A 407 -0.34 9.51 -26.43
CA ALA A 407 -1.17 8.54 -25.72
C ALA A 407 -2.49 8.25 -26.45
N ALA A 408 -3.09 9.27 -27.07
CA ALA A 408 -4.31 9.13 -27.85
C ALA A 408 -4.12 8.36 -29.16
N ALA A 409 -2.88 8.30 -29.69
CA ALA A 409 -2.56 7.50 -30.87
C ALA A 409 -2.52 5.99 -30.56
N ASP A 410 -2.20 5.61 -29.32
CA ASP A 410 -2.27 4.21 -28.84
C ASP A 410 -2.84 4.14 -27.41
N PRO A 411 -4.18 4.27 -27.26
CA PRO A 411 -4.85 4.27 -25.96
C PRO A 411 -4.62 3.00 -25.14
N ALA A 412 -4.44 1.84 -25.80
CA ALA A 412 -4.23 0.56 -25.13
C ALA A 412 -2.82 0.52 -24.51
N ALA A 413 -1.79 0.89 -25.25
CA ALA A 413 -0.42 0.96 -24.73
C ALA A 413 -0.29 2.01 -23.61
N PHE A 414 -0.98 3.15 -23.74
CA PHE A 414 -1.05 4.13 -22.67
C PHE A 414 -1.66 3.51 -21.40
N ALA A 415 -2.85 2.88 -21.52
CA ALA A 415 -3.52 2.26 -20.38
C ALA A 415 -2.69 1.15 -19.72
N ASP A 416 -1.99 0.32 -20.51
CA ASP A 416 -1.07 -0.70 -19.99
C ASP A 416 0.09 -0.08 -19.20
N SER A 417 0.70 0.98 -19.72
CA SER A 417 1.78 1.67 -19.02
C SER A 417 1.33 2.30 -17.70
N CYS A 418 0.14 2.89 -17.68
CA CYS A 418 -0.45 3.48 -16.48
C CYS A 418 -0.78 2.42 -15.45
N TYR A 419 -1.37 1.29 -15.86
CA TYR A 419 -1.64 0.19 -14.94
C TYR A 419 -0.34 -0.35 -14.34
N ALA A 420 0.68 -0.61 -15.17
CA ALA A 420 1.95 -1.13 -14.69
C ALA A 420 2.63 -0.20 -13.66
N LEU A 421 2.45 1.11 -13.81
CA LEU A 421 3.02 2.10 -12.90
C LEU A 421 2.20 2.26 -11.61
N VAL A 422 0.87 2.37 -11.72
CA VAL A 422 -0.03 2.54 -10.56
C VAL A 422 -0.04 1.29 -9.67
N GLU A 423 0.01 0.10 -10.28
CA GLU A 423 0.01 -1.20 -9.61
C GLU A 423 1.43 -1.77 -9.42
N ASP A 424 2.48 -0.94 -9.45
CA ASP A 424 3.83 -1.39 -9.13
C ASP A 424 3.83 -2.01 -7.72
N PRO A 425 4.37 -3.23 -7.53
CA PRO A 425 4.32 -3.95 -6.25
C PRO A 425 4.89 -3.18 -5.06
N ARG A 426 5.75 -2.18 -5.29
CA ARG A 426 6.29 -1.33 -4.22
C ARG A 426 5.22 -0.45 -3.55
N TRP A 427 4.14 -0.10 -4.26
CA TRP A 427 3.09 0.81 -3.79
C TRP A 427 1.68 0.48 -4.28
N ALA A 428 1.42 -0.73 -4.77
CA ALA A 428 0.11 -1.16 -5.26
C ALA A 428 -1.03 -1.00 -4.21
N ASP A 429 -0.71 -0.95 -2.91
CA ASP A 429 -1.67 -0.72 -1.83
C ASP A 429 -1.99 0.78 -1.59
N VAL A 430 -1.22 1.70 -2.18
CA VAL A 430 -1.37 3.14 -2.01
C VAL A 430 -2.54 3.67 -2.83
N PHE A 431 -2.59 3.34 -4.12
CA PHE A 431 -3.55 3.92 -5.05
C PHE A 431 -4.79 3.04 -5.21
N ASP A 432 -5.96 3.67 -5.13
CA ASP A 432 -7.28 3.08 -5.38
C ASP A 432 -7.82 3.45 -6.78
N GLY A 433 -7.05 4.25 -7.53
CA GLY A 433 -7.52 4.85 -8.77
C GLY A 433 -6.46 5.58 -9.58
N ILE A 434 -6.88 5.99 -10.76
CA ILE A 434 -6.16 6.89 -11.66
C ILE A 434 -7.05 8.07 -12.04
N ASP A 435 -6.44 9.26 -12.08
CA ASP A 435 -7.06 10.49 -12.58
C ASP A 435 -6.31 10.96 -13.83
N ILE A 436 -7.04 11.39 -14.85
CA ILE A 436 -6.45 11.94 -16.08
C ILE A 436 -6.75 13.43 -16.16
N ASP A 437 -5.70 14.23 -16.11
CA ASP A 437 -5.76 15.68 -16.20
C ASP A 437 -5.12 16.14 -17.52
N TRP A 438 -5.84 15.91 -18.63
CA TRP A 438 -5.40 16.33 -19.95
C TRP A 438 -5.88 17.74 -20.23
N GLU A 439 -4.93 18.68 -20.31
CA GLU A 439 -5.14 20.10 -20.57
C GLU A 439 -4.60 20.54 -21.95
N TYR A 440 -5.38 20.48 -23.04
CA TYR A 440 -6.77 19.99 -23.15
C TYR A 440 -6.98 19.11 -24.40
N PRO A 441 -7.83 18.08 -24.35
CA PRO A 441 -8.10 17.22 -25.49
C PRO A 441 -8.74 17.99 -26.64
N ASN A 442 -8.17 17.84 -27.82
CA ASN A 442 -8.59 18.46 -29.08
C ASN A 442 -8.72 20.00 -29.01
N ALA A 443 -7.95 20.63 -28.13
CA ALA A 443 -7.92 22.09 -27.94
C ALA A 443 -6.55 22.56 -27.44
N CYS A 444 -6.36 23.88 -27.32
CA CYS A 444 -5.12 24.46 -26.81
C CYS A 444 -5.15 24.65 -25.29
N GLY A 445 -4.15 24.06 -24.62
CA GLY A 445 -3.68 24.42 -23.28
C GLY A 445 -2.32 25.11 -23.37
N LEU A 446 -1.32 24.63 -22.62
CA LEU A 446 0.08 25.03 -22.82
C LEU A 446 0.61 24.63 -24.21
N SER A 447 0.12 23.48 -24.71
CA SER A 447 0.29 23.04 -26.09
C SER A 447 -1.07 22.74 -26.70
N CYS A 448 -1.17 22.81 -28.03
CA CYS A 448 -2.40 22.47 -28.74
C CYS A 448 -2.44 20.97 -29.07
N ASP A 449 -3.56 20.33 -28.74
CA ASP A 449 -3.88 18.99 -29.21
C ASP A 449 -4.82 19.03 -30.41
N GLY A 450 -4.63 18.07 -31.33
CA GLY A 450 -5.45 17.87 -32.51
C GLY A 450 -5.87 16.41 -32.70
N SER A 451 -5.95 15.63 -31.61
CA SER A 451 -6.24 14.19 -31.65
C SER A 451 -7.69 13.87 -32.04
N GLY A 452 -8.55 14.89 -32.15
CA GLY A 452 -9.96 14.76 -32.53
C GLY A 452 -10.88 14.51 -31.34
N ALA A 453 -12.17 14.84 -31.51
CA ALA A 453 -13.13 14.85 -30.40
C ALA A 453 -13.31 13.49 -29.70
N ALA A 454 -13.11 12.38 -30.42
CA ALA A 454 -13.24 11.03 -29.87
C ALA A 454 -12.02 10.56 -29.04
N ALA A 455 -10.87 11.25 -29.14
CA ALA A 455 -9.62 10.82 -28.52
C ALA A 455 -9.75 10.63 -27.01
N PHE A 456 -10.33 11.61 -26.33
CA PHE A 456 -10.54 11.55 -24.88
C PHE A 456 -11.41 10.34 -24.48
N ARG A 457 -12.53 10.10 -25.17
CA ARG A 457 -13.39 8.92 -24.92
C ARG A 457 -12.62 7.62 -25.13
N ASN A 458 -11.85 7.50 -26.22
CA ASN A 458 -11.11 6.29 -26.52
C ASN A 458 -10.04 6.00 -25.45
N LEU A 459 -9.37 7.04 -24.96
CA LEU A 459 -8.39 6.96 -23.87
C LEU A 459 -9.05 6.53 -22.55
N MET A 460 -10.18 7.13 -22.16
CA MET A 460 -10.94 6.70 -20.98
C MET A 460 -11.46 5.25 -21.12
N SER A 461 -11.92 4.87 -22.31
CA SER A 461 -12.38 3.50 -22.58
C SER A 461 -11.26 2.48 -22.43
N ALA A 462 -10.06 2.78 -22.92
CA ALA A 462 -8.90 1.90 -22.78
C ALA A 462 -8.47 1.74 -21.32
N LEU A 463 -8.44 2.84 -20.56
CA LEU A 463 -8.21 2.78 -19.10
C LEU A 463 -9.25 1.92 -18.39
N ARG A 464 -10.55 2.12 -18.68
CA ARG A 464 -11.60 1.30 -18.09
C ARG A 464 -11.49 -0.18 -18.44
N ALA A 465 -11.15 -0.49 -19.70
CA ALA A 465 -10.91 -1.86 -20.12
C ALA A 465 -9.73 -2.49 -19.37
N ARG A 466 -8.67 -1.72 -19.12
CA ARG A 466 -7.43 -2.21 -18.49
C ARG A 466 -7.49 -2.35 -16.97
N PHE A 467 -8.08 -1.38 -16.29
CA PHE A 467 -8.18 -1.32 -14.83
C PHE A 467 -9.43 -2.05 -14.30
N GLY A 468 -10.43 -2.28 -15.15
CA GLY A 468 -11.66 -2.97 -14.77
C GLY A 468 -12.69 -2.10 -14.06
N ALA A 469 -13.82 -2.71 -13.70
CA ALA A 469 -15.00 -1.98 -13.19
C ALA A 469 -14.84 -1.46 -11.75
N ASN A 470 -13.96 -2.07 -10.96
CA ASN A 470 -13.82 -1.78 -9.53
C ASN A 470 -12.82 -0.66 -9.23
N TYR A 471 -12.01 -0.28 -10.20
CA TYR A 471 -11.01 0.78 -10.06
C TYR A 471 -11.63 2.16 -10.21
N LEU A 472 -11.18 3.14 -9.43
CA LEU A 472 -11.58 4.52 -9.65
C LEU A 472 -10.85 5.09 -10.87
N ILE A 473 -11.60 5.58 -11.84
CA ILE A 473 -11.07 6.27 -13.02
C ILE A 473 -11.78 7.61 -13.11
N THR A 474 -11.04 8.69 -12.93
CA THR A 474 -11.57 10.05 -12.95
C THR A 474 -10.84 10.89 -13.97
N ALA A 475 -11.34 12.09 -14.23
CA ALA A 475 -10.61 13.05 -15.03
C ALA A 475 -10.90 14.48 -14.58
N ALA A 476 -9.86 15.30 -14.49
CA ALA A 476 -10.01 16.74 -14.48
C ALA A 476 -10.27 17.25 -15.90
N ILE A 477 -11.28 18.12 -16.02
CA ILE A 477 -11.72 18.63 -17.31
C ILE A 477 -11.91 20.14 -17.24
N THR A 478 -11.75 20.77 -18.41
CA THR A 478 -11.98 22.19 -18.60
C THR A 478 -13.37 22.64 -18.16
N ALA A 479 -13.45 23.88 -17.68
CA ALA A 479 -14.71 24.56 -17.40
C ALA A 479 -15.05 25.65 -18.43
N ASP A 480 -14.46 25.63 -19.62
CA ASP A 480 -14.80 26.55 -20.70
C ASP A 480 -16.23 26.29 -21.23
N GLY A 481 -17.20 27.01 -20.66
CA GLY A 481 -18.61 26.94 -21.01
C GLY A 481 -19.01 27.77 -22.23
N THR A 482 -18.07 28.33 -22.99
CA THR A 482 -18.38 29.08 -24.21
C THR A 482 -18.94 28.17 -25.29
N ALA A 483 -19.79 28.73 -26.17
CA ALA A 483 -20.26 27.99 -27.34
C ALA A 483 -19.09 27.73 -28.30
N GLY A 484 -18.79 26.47 -28.58
CA GLY A 484 -17.62 26.06 -29.36
C GLY A 484 -16.31 26.06 -28.57
N GLY A 485 -16.38 26.26 -27.24
CA GLY A 485 -15.23 26.21 -26.34
C GLY A 485 -14.67 24.82 -26.11
N LYS A 486 -13.74 24.69 -25.17
CA LYS A 486 -13.03 23.43 -24.91
C LYS A 486 -13.94 22.28 -24.47
N ILE A 487 -15.05 22.56 -23.78
CA ILE A 487 -16.07 21.52 -23.45
C ILE A 487 -16.69 20.93 -24.72
N ASP A 488 -16.80 21.70 -25.80
CA ASP A 488 -17.35 21.22 -27.07
C ASP A 488 -16.32 20.52 -27.96
N ALA A 489 -15.03 20.69 -27.68
CA ALA A 489 -13.95 20.13 -28.47
C ALA A 489 -13.76 18.62 -28.30
N ALA A 490 -14.23 18.04 -27.19
CA ALA A 490 -14.08 16.61 -26.86
C ALA A 490 -15.39 15.91 -26.48
N ASP A 491 -15.46 14.60 -26.70
CA ASP A 491 -16.61 13.74 -26.40
C ASP A 491 -16.68 13.34 -24.92
N TYR A 492 -16.88 14.33 -24.04
CA TYR A 492 -17.05 14.10 -22.60
C TYR A 492 -18.32 13.30 -22.27
N ALA A 493 -19.38 13.44 -23.07
CA ALA A 493 -20.63 12.69 -22.87
C ALA A 493 -20.45 11.20 -23.17
N GLY A 494 -19.82 10.85 -24.29
CA GLY A 494 -19.47 9.47 -24.61
C GLY A 494 -18.45 8.88 -23.64
N ALA A 495 -17.50 9.69 -23.15
CA ALA A 495 -16.51 9.29 -22.15
C ALA A 495 -17.11 9.07 -20.75
N ALA A 496 -18.25 9.69 -20.44
CA ALA A 496 -18.85 9.67 -19.11
C ALA A 496 -19.16 8.25 -18.60
N GLN A 497 -19.36 7.27 -19.48
CA GLN A 497 -19.62 5.88 -19.09
C GLN A 497 -18.36 5.16 -18.54
N TYR A 498 -17.16 5.64 -18.89
CA TYR A 498 -15.89 4.99 -18.52
C TYR A 498 -15.26 5.59 -17.26
N VAL A 499 -15.66 6.80 -16.88
CA VAL A 499 -15.20 7.47 -15.65
C VAL A 499 -16.22 7.31 -14.51
N ASN A 500 -15.73 7.33 -13.28
CA ASN A 500 -16.55 7.43 -12.07
C ASN A 500 -17.16 8.83 -11.96
N TRP A 501 -16.34 9.87 -12.11
CA TRP A 501 -16.76 11.28 -12.18
C TRP A 501 -15.71 12.16 -12.89
N TYR A 502 -16.09 13.40 -13.13
CA TYR A 502 -15.26 14.49 -13.64
C TYR A 502 -15.02 15.55 -12.57
N ASN A 503 -13.76 15.98 -12.44
CA ASN A 503 -13.35 17.14 -11.67
C ASN A 503 -13.43 18.37 -12.61
N VAL A 504 -14.55 19.11 -12.61
CA VAL A 504 -14.73 20.25 -13.52
C VAL A 504 -14.00 21.47 -12.95
N MET A 505 -12.91 21.91 -13.58
CA MET A 505 -12.02 22.96 -13.10
C MET A 505 -12.66 24.36 -13.16
N THR A 506 -13.70 24.60 -12.36
CA THR A 506 -14.50 25.84 -12.31
C THR A 506 -13.80 26.98 -11.58
N TYR A 507 -12.52 27.16 -11.89
CA TYR A 507 -11.61 28.21 -11.44
C TYR A 507 -10.74 28.61 -12.65
N ASP A 508 -9.88 29.60 -12.46
CA ASP A 508 -8.96 30.09 -13.51
C ASP A 508 -9.65 30.63 -14.77
N TYR A 509 -10.87 31.14 -14.62
CA TYR A 509 -11.56 31.85 -15.69
C TYR A 509 -10.83 33.14 -16.08
N PHE A 510 -10.27 33.84 -15.09
CA PHE A 510 -9.60 35.13 -15.28
C PHE A 510 -8.36 35.23 -14.39
N GLY A 511 -7.30 35.85 -14.90
CA GLY A 511 -6.02 35.93 -14.22
C GLY A 511 -5.04 36.86 -14.91
N ALA A 512 -3.86 37.01 -14.31
CA ALA A 512 -2.86 38.01 -14.72
C ALA A 512 -2.20 37.74 -16.08
N TRP A 513 -2.51 36.64 -16.77
CA TRP A 513 -2.22 36.48 -18.19
C TRP A 513 -2.88 37.60 -19.03
N ALA A 514 -4.01 38.14 -18.58
CA ALA A 514 -4.52 39.43 -19.02
C ALA A 514 -3.85 40.55 -18.22
N ALA A 515 -2.58 40.84 -18.52
CA ALA A 515 -1.72 41.69 -17.69
C ALA A 515 -2.28 43.11 -17.43
N THR A 516 -3.01 43.68 -18.39
CA THR A 516 -3.64 45.00 -18.28
C THR A 516 -5.05 44.98 -17.69
N GLY A 517 -5.50 43.81 -17.22
CA GLY A 517 -6.89 43.57 -16.83
C GLY A 517 -7.81 43.35 -18.04
N PRO A 518 -9.13 43.53 -17.87
CA PRO A 518 -9.79 43.99 -16.64
C PRO A 518 -9.62 43.00 -15.47
N THR A 519 -9.56 43.51 -14.24
CA THR A 519 -9.65 42.67 -13.04
C THR A 519 -10.98 41.93 -13.03
N ALA A 520 -10.96 40.64 -12.76
CA ALA A 520 -12.15 39.82 -12.77
C ALA A 520 -12.01 38.65 -11.77
N PRO A 521 -13.11 38.19 -11.16
CA PRO A 521 -13.04 37.05 -10.25
C PRO A 521 -12.57 35.81 -10.98
N HIS A 522 -11.63 35.03 -10.44
CA HIS A 522 -11.11 33.86 -11.18
C HIS A 522 -12.01 32.63 -11.12
N SER A 523 -12.94 32.56 -10.17
CA SER A 523 -13.81 31.40 -9.94
C SER A 523 -15.32 31.74 -9.87
N PRO A 524 -15.88 32.67 -10.67
CA PRO A 524 -17.27 33.10 -10.54
C PRO A 524 -18.22 31.91 -10.71
N LEU A 525 -19.21 31.82 -9.84
CA LEU A 525 -20.27 30.82 -9.91
C LEU A 525 -21.28 31.14 -11.02
N THR A 526 -21.60 32.42 -11.20
CA THR A 526 -22.64 32.92 -12.11
C THR A 526 -22.13 34.06 -12.99
N SER A 527 -22.90 34.46 -14.00
CA SER A 527 -22.61 35.67 -14.77
C SER A 527 -22.81 36.95 -13.94
N TYR A 528 -22.15 38.03 -14.33
CA TYR A 528 -22.35 39.36 -13.76
C TYR A 528 -22.17 40.45 -14.81
N SER A 529 -22.72 41.64 -14.55
CA SER A 529 -22.57 42.79 -15.45
C SER A 529 -21.09 43.18 -15.59
N GLY A 530 -20.58 43.22 -16.82
CA GLY A 530 -19.18 43.52 -17.09
C GLY A 530 -18.22 42.32 -16.96
N ILE A 531 -18.73 41.08 -16.92
CA ILE A 531 -17.87 39.90 -17.03
C ILE A 531 -17.08 39.93 -18.36
N PRO A 532 -15.75 39.73 -18.36
CA PRO A 532 -14.94 39.93 -19.58
C PRO A 532 -15.21 38.92 -20.69
N ALA A 533 -15.61 37.69 -20.33
CA ALA A 533 -15.95 36.64 -21.26
C ALA A 533 -17.26 35.98 -20.83
N ALA A 534 -18.26 35.99 -21.73
CA ALA A 534 -19.50 35.26 -21.53
C ALA A 534 -19.22 33.75 -21.51
N GLY A 535 -19.86 33.00 -20.60
CA GLY A 535 -19.63 31.56 -20.44
C GLY A 535 -18.43 31.17 -19.57
N PHE A 536 -17.62 32.14 -19.11
CA PHE A 536 -16.51 31.91 -18.17
C PHE A 536 -16.98 32.04 -16.72
N TYR A 537 -17.87 31.14 -16.31
CA TYR A 537 -18.35 30.99 -14.94
C TYR A 537 -18.89 29.57 -14.72
N ALA A 538 -18.87 29.10 -13.46
CA ALA A 538 -19.12 27.70 -13.13
C ALA A 538 -20.47 27.16 -13.62
N ASP A 539 -21.55 27.93 -13.49
CA ASP A 539 -22.87 27.49 -13.97
C ASP A 539 -22.90 27.25 -15.48
N ALA A 540 -22.25 28.10 -16.30
CA ALA A 540 -22.19 27.87 -17.74
C ALA A 540 -21.52 26.53 -18.09
N ALA A 541 -20.39 26.22 -17.45
CA ALA A 541 -19.68 24.96 -17.65
C ALA A 541 -20.55 23.75 -17.28
N ILE A 542 -21.17 23.80 -16.10
CA ILE A 542 -22.04 22.72 -15.59
C ILE A 542 -23.27 22.53 -16.48
N GLN A 543 -23.95 23.60 -16.88
CA GLN A 543 -25.09 23.50 -17.79
C GLN A 543 -24.67 23.01 -19.17
N ARG A 544 -23.49 23.38 -19.67
CA ARG A 544 -22.97 22.90 -20.96
C ARG A 544 -22.74 21.39 -20.93
N LEU A 545 -22.05 20.87 -19.90
CA LEU A 545 -21.80 19.43 -19.74
C LEU A 545 -23.11 18.64 -19.59
N LYS A 546 -24.04 19.12 -18.75
CA LYS A 546 -25.38 18.52 -18.60
C LYS A 546 -26.15 18.53 -19.92
N GLY A 547 -26.12 19.64 -20.65
CA GLY A 547 -26.75 19.80 -21.96
C GLY A 547 -26.19 18.86 -23.04
N LYS A 548 -24.91 18.46 -22.92
CA LYS A 548 -24.29 17.43 -23.77
C LYS A 548 -24.63 15.99 -23.34
N GLY A 549 -25.32 15.81 -22.21
CA GLY A 549 -25.74 14.49 -21.72
C GLY A 549 -24.84 13.89 -20.63
N VAL A 550 -23.89 14.65 -20.08
CA VAL A 550 -23.11 14.17 -18.92
C VAL A 550 -24.02 14.14 -17.68
N PRO A 551 -24.15 13.00 -16.97
CA PRO A 551 -24.98 12.93 -15.77
C PRO A 551 -24.50 13.90 -14.69
N ALA A 552 -25.40 14.68 -14.09
CA ALA A 552 -25.06 15.66 -13.06
C ALA A 552 -24.31 15.02 -11.87
N GLY A 553 -24.72 13.82 -11.45
CA GLY A 553 -24.06 13.07 -10.37
C GLY A 553 -22.61 12.64 -10.67
N LYS A 554 -22.14 12.78 -11.91
CA LYS A 554 -20.74 12.56 -12.32
C LYS A 554 -19.92 13.84 -12.39
N LEU A 555 -20.49 15.01 -12.09
CA LEU A 555 -19.77 16.28 -12.13
C LEU A 555 -19.44 16.72 -10.70
N LEU A 556 -18.17 17.01 -10.43
CA LEU A 556 -17.74 17.69 -9.22
C LEU A 556 -17.43 19.15 -9.52
N LEU A 557 -17.95 20.05 -8.70
CA LEU A 557 -17.65 21.48 -8.78
C LEU A 557 -16.23 21.75 -8.25
N GLY A 558 -15.42 22.55 -8.95
CA GLY A 558 -14.04 22.87 -8.55
C GLY A 558 -13.92 24.18 -7.75
N ILE A 559 -13.10 24.16 -6.69
CA ILE A 559 -12.74 25.33 -5.88
C ILE A 559 -11.22 25.56 -5.91
N GLY A 560 -10.78 26.80 -6.09
CA GLY A 560 -9.38 27.18 -5.95
C GLY A 560 -9.08 27.63 -4.52
N PHE A 561 -8.16 26.97 -3.82
CA PHE A 561 -7.64 27.34 -2.49
C PHE A 561 -6.53 28.40 -2.57
N TYR A 562 -6.61 29.23 -3.60
CA TYR A 562 -5.70 30.30 -3.94
C TYR A 562 -6.53 31.42 -4.57
N GLY A 563 -5.94 32.60 -4.69
CA GLY A 563 -6.49 33.69 -5.47
C GLY A 563 -5.67 33.97 -6.72
N ARG A 564 -6.31 34.62 -7.69
CA ARG A 564 -5.62 35.30 -8.79
C ARG A 564 -5.69 36.80 -8.63
N GLY A 565 -4.61 37.49 -8.98
CA GLY A 565 -4.48 38.91 -8.68
C GLY A 565 -3.63 39.73 -9.65
N TRP A 566 -3.91 41.02 -9.63
CA TRP A 566 -3.28 42.05 -10.45
C TRP A 566 -2.74 43.17 -9.56
N THR A 567 -1.73 43.89 -10.03
CA THR A 567 -1.22 45.11 -9.40
C THR A 567 -1.42 46.34 -10.28
N GLY A 568 -1.23 47.53 -9.70
CA GLY A 568 -1.47 48.80 -10.36
C GLY A 568 -2.93 49.03 -10.74
N VAL A 569 -3.87 48.51 -9.94
CA VAL A 569 -5.28 48.51 -10.32
C VAL A 569 -5.95 49.89 -10.17
N THR A 570 -6.88 50.21 -11.07
CA THR A 570 -7.56 51.51 -11.07
C THR A 570 -8.77 51.59 -10.16
N GLN A 571 -9.44 50.47 -9.87
CA GLN A 571 -10.64 50.43 -9.02
C GLN A 571 -10.71 49.18 -8.15
N SER A 572 -11.58 49.23 -7.13
CA SER A 572 -11.76 48.11 -6.19
C SER A 572 -12.77 47.08 -6.69
N ALA A 573 -13.84 47.51 -7.35
CA ALA A 573 -14.79 46.59 -7.98
C ALA A 573 -14.16 45.91 -9.21
N PRO A 574 -14.58 44.69 -9.59
CA PRO A 574 -14.18 44.06 -10.85
C PRO A 574 -14.39 44.98 -12.05
N GLY A 575 -13.56 44.84 -13.09
CA GLY A 575 -13.60 45.63 -14.31
C GLY A 575 -12.49 46.68 -14.44
N GLY A 576 -11.62 46.81 -13.43
CA GLY A 576 -10.54 47.80 -13.43
C GLY A 576 -9.36 47.39 -14.31
N THR A 577 -8.66 48.37 -14.90
CA THR A 577 -7.37 48.13 -15.56
C THR A 577 -6.28 47.82 -14.53
N ALA A 578 -5.20 47.17 -14.97
CA ALA A 578 -4.03 46.82 -14.19
C ALA A 578 -2.73 47.12 -14.96
N THR A 579 -1.59 47.01 -14.28
CA THR A 579 -0.26 47.15 -14.90
C THR A 579 0.54 45.84 -14.91
N GLY A 580 0.02 44.77 -14.32
CA GLY A 580 0.66 43.45 -14.33
C GLY A 580 0.14 42.51 -13.23
N PRO A 581 0.76 41.33 -13.08
CA PRO A 581 0.44 40.38 -12.01
C PRO A 581 0.74 40.96 -10.62
N ALA A 582 -0.11 40.66 -9.64
CA ALA A 582 0.18 40.97 -8.25
C ALA A 582 1.35 40.10 -7.73
N PRO A 583 2.21 40.61 -6.82
CA PRO A 583 3.25 39.77 -6.21
C PRO A 583 2.62 38.61 -5.41
N GLY A 584 3.03 37.39 -5.73
CA GLY A 584 2.63 36.17 -5.01
C GLY A 584 3.84 35.44 -4.45
N THR A 585 3.62 34.60 -3.43
CA THR A 585 4.71 33.90 -2.71
C THR A 585 5.50 32.96 -3.61
N TYR A 586 4.82 32.19 -4.47
CA TYR A 586 5.45 31.20 -5.35
C TYR A 586 5.40 31.58 -6.83
N GLU A 587 4.35 32.30 -7.24
CA GLU A 587 4.14 32.72 -8.62
C GLU A 587 3.48 34.10 -8.66
N ALA A 588 3.95 34.98 -9.55
CA ALA A 588 3.32 36.27 -9.74
C ALA A 588 1.89 36.10 -10.28
N GLY A 589 0.93 36.73 -9.61
CA GLY A 589 -0.49 36.69 -9.96
C GLY A 589 -1.27 35.55 -9.31
N ILE A 590 -0.63 34.74 -8.45
CA ILE A 590 -1.27 33.67 -7.67
C ILE A 590 -0.82 33.77 -6.21
N GLU A 591 -1.73 33.66 -5.26
CA GLU A 591 -1.38 33.59 -3.84
C GLU A 591 -2.31 32.66 -3.06
N ASP A 592 -1.77 31.94 -2.08
CA ASP A 592 -2.50 30.99 -1.27
C ASP A 592 -3.61 31.68 -0.46
N TYR A 593 -4.76 31.02 -0.29
CA TYR A 593 -5.84 31.54 0.54
C TYR A 593 -5.36 31.84 1.98
N LYS A 594 -4.56 30.94 2.57
CA LYS A 594 -4.02 31.10 3.93
C LYS A 594 -3.21 32.39 4.13
N VAL A 595 -2.64 32.93 3.05
CA VAL A 595 -1.93 34.22 3.04
C VAL A 595 -2.92 35.35 2.81
N LEU A 596 -3.72 35.27 1.74
CA LEU A 596 -4.65 36.32 1.32
C LEU A 596 -5.67 36.68 2.39
N LYS A 597 -6.18 35.71 3.16
CA LYS A 597 -7.15 35.96 4.22
C LYS A 597 -6.67 36.97 5.26
N ASN A 598 -5.36 37.13 5.42
CA ASN A 598 -4.73 38.05 6.36
C ASN A 598 -4.12 39.27 5.65
N SER A 599 -3.42 39.06 4.52
CA SER A 599 -2.69 40.12 3.82
C SER A 599 -3.59 41.01 2.95
N CYS A 600 -4.69 40.46 2.44
CA CYS A 600 -5.66 41.17 1.61
C CYS A 600 -7.09 40.66 1.85
N PRO A 601 -7.66 40.87 3.05
CA PRO A 601 -8.98 40.35 3.40
C PRO A 601 -10.08 40.83 2.44
N ALA A 602 -11.06 39.96 2.19
CA ALA A 602 -12.15 40.22 1.26
C ALA A 602 -12.91 41.49 1.63
N THR A 603 -13.07 42.39 0.65
CA THR A 603 -13.82 43.65 0.81
C THR A 603 -15.16 43.63 0.07
N GLY A 604 -15.39 42.62 -0.76
CA GLY A 604 -16.65 42.42 -1.47
C GLY A 604 -16.78 41.02 -2.03
N THR A 605 -17.98 40.72 -2.53
CA THR A 605 -18.26 39.51 -3.29
C THR A 605 -19.00 39.88 -4.57
N VAL A 606 -18.76 39.12 -5.64
CA VAL A 606 -19.50 39.22 -6.90
C VAL A 606 -19.64 37.83 -7.48
N ALA A 607 -20.80 37.52 -8.05
CA ALA A 607 -21.05 36.24 -8.73
C ALA A 607 -20.68 34.99 -7.91
N GLY A 608 -20.75 35.04 -6.57
CA GLY A 608 -20.40 33.91 -5.71
C GLY A 608 -18.91 33.72 -5.45
N THR A 609 -18.07 34.73 -5.71
CA THR A 609 -16.62 34.74 -5.39
C THR A 609 -16.24 36.02 -4.67
N ALA A 610 -15.26 35.94 -3.77
CA ALA A 610 -14.77 37.11 -3.05
C ALA A 610 -13.74 37.88 -3.88
N TYR A 611 -13.63 39.17 -3.61
CA TYR A 611 -12.54 40.00 -4.08
C TYR A 611 -12.08 40.98 -3.01
N ALA A 612 -10.84 41.44 -3.14
CA ALA A 612 -10.22 42.41 -2.27
C ALA A 612 -9.32 43.35 -3.08
N ARG A 613 -9.24 44.61 -2.65
CA ARG A 613 -8.18 45.54 -3.06
C ARG A 613 -7.39 45.97 -1.84
N CYS A 614 -6.09 45.72 -1.84
CA CYS A 614 -5.15 46.10 -0.78
C CYS A 614 -4.03 46.92 -1.41
N GLY A 615 -4.13 48.25 -1.25
CA GLY A 615 -3.24 49.20 -1.92
C GLY A 615 -3.37 49.11 -3.45
N ALA A 616 -2.24 48.84 -4.12
CA ALA A 616 -2.18 48.68 -5.57
C ALA A 616 -2.63 47.30 -6.05
N ASN A 617 -2.76 46.32 -5.15
CA ASN A 617 -3.05 44.94 -5.50
C ASN A 617 -4.56 44.66 -5.42
N TRP A 618 -5.03 43.83 -6.33
CA TRP A 618 -6.39 43.30 -6.37
C TRP A 618 -6.33 41.79 -6.45
N TRP A 619 -7.16 41.11 -5.66
CA TRP A 619 -7.22 39.66 -5.60
C TRP A 619 -8.66 39.19 -5.65
N SER A 620 -8.89 38.06 -6.30
CA SER A 620 -10.11 37.29 -6.16
C SER A 620 -9.78 35.88 -5.75
N TYR A 621 -10.54 35.35 -4.79
CA TYR A 621 -10.35 34.04 -4.19
C TYR A 621 -11.66 33.55 -3.55
N ASP A 622 -11.71 32.27 -3.21
CA ASP A 622 -12.81 31.70 -2.42
C ASP A 622 -12.55 31.81 -0.91
N THR A 623 -13.63 32.03 -0.15
CA THR A 623 -13.67 32.11 1.31
C THR A 623 -14.67 31.08 1.85
N PRO A 624 -14.69 30.78 3.16
CA PRO A 624 -15.73 29.91 3.72
C PRO A 624 -17.15 30.32 3.35
N GLY A 625 -17.43 31.63 3.31
CA GLY A 625 -18.74 32.16 2.93
C GLY A 625 -19.10 31.92 1.47
N THR A 626 -18.17 32.12 0.54
CA THR A 626 -18.43 31.87 -0.89
C THR A 626 -18.49 30.38 -1.21
N ILE A 627 -17.66 29.57 -0.55
CA ILE A 627 -17.70 28.11 -0.63
C ILE A 627 -19.07 27.58 -0.19
N ALA A 628 -19.64 28.08 0.91
CA ALA A 628 -20.97 27.64 1.36
C ALA A 628 -22.05 27.85 0.28
N GLY A 629 -22.00 28.98 -0.44
CA GLY A 629 -22.88 29.26 -1.58
C GLY A 629 -22.65 28.28 -2.75
N LYS A 630 -21.39 28.00 -3.08
CA LYS A 630 -21.00 27.06 -4.13
C LYS A 630 -21.39 25.61 -3.81
N MET A 631 -21.24 25.17 -2.55
CA MET A 631 -21.70 23.83 -2.14
C MET A 631 -23.22 23.73 -2.17
N SER A 632 -23.93 24.80 -1.78
CA SER A 632 -25.39 24.87 -1.92
C SER A 632 -25.82 24.76 -3.39
N TYR A 633 -25.11 25.44 -4.29
CA TYR A 633 -25.31 25.30 -5.73
C TYR A 633 -25.06 23.86 -6.21
N ALA A 634 -23.95 23.24 -5.80
CA ALA A 634 -23.63 21.86 -6.20
C ALA A 634 -24.74 20.88 -5.82
N LYS A 635 -25.26 20.97 -4.59
CA LYS A 635 -26.42 20.18 -4.14
C LYS A 635 -27.67 20.46 -4.97
N ASN A 636 -28.00 21.73 -5.17
CA ASN A 636 -29.20 22.13 -5.93
C ASN A 636 -29.15 21.68 -7.39
N GLN A 637 -27.96 21.56 -7.98
CA GLN A 637 -27.77 21.08 -9.34
C GLN A 637 -27.70 19.55 -9.45
N GLY A 638 -27.79 18.82 -8.34
CA GLY A 638 -27.67 17.36 -8.29
C GLY A 638 -26.27 16.87 -8.64
N LEU A 639 -25.24 17.67 -8.33
CA LEU A 639 -23.85 17.32 -8.61
C LEU A 639 -23.36 16.19 -7.71
N GLY A 640 -22.33 15.47 -8.16
CA GLY A 640 -21.75 14.36 -7.41
C GLY A 640 -21.01 14.77 -6.13
N GLY A 641 -20.72 16.06 -5.98
CA GLY A 641 -19.94 16.65 -4.90
C GLY A 641 -19.08 17.82 -5.40
N SER A 642 -17.91 17.98 -4.80
CA SER A 642 -16.96 19.05 -5.13
C SER A 642 -15.51 18.58 -4.93
N PHE A 643 -14.58 19.26 -5.58
CA PHE A 643 -13.15 19.07 -5.39
C PHE A 643 -12.42 20.41 -5.32
N PHE A 644 -11.15 20.40 -4.93
CA PHE A 644 -10.36 21.62 -4.87
C PHE A 644 -8.89 21.44 -5.27
N TRP A 645 -8.32 22.54 -5.78
CA TRP A 645 -6.89 22.74 -6.03
C TRP A 645 -6.39 23.88 -5.14
N GLU A 646 -5.42 23.75 -4.25
CA GLU A 646 -4.70 22.55 -3.80
C GLU A 646 -4.57 22.59 -2.27
N LEU A 647 -4.32 21.44 -1.63
CA LEU A 647 -4.29 21.28 -0.18
C LEU A 647 -3.37 22.27 0.55
N SER A 648 -2.23 22.63 -0.06
CA SER A 648 -1.28 23.56 0.56
C SER A 648 -1.78 24.99 0.65
N GLY A 649 -2.79 25.38 -0.14
CA GLY A 649 -3.36 26.72 -0.13
C GLY A 649 -4.26 27.02 1.08
N ASP A 650 -4.75 25.97 1.76
CA ASP A 650 -5.62 26.09 2.93
C ASP A 650 -4.83 26.44 4.21
N THR A 651 -5.54 26.86 5.24
CA THR A 651 -4.98 27.14 6.56
C THR A 651 -4.54 25.86 7.27
N GLY A 652 -3.67 26.01 8.27
CA GLY A 652 -3.16 24.88 9.06
C GLY A 652 -4.23 24.08 9.83
N ASN A 653 -5.46 24.59 9.92
CA ASN A 653 -6.63 23.91 10.51
C ASN A 653 -7.69 23.48 9.47
N GLY A 654 -7.36 23.55 8.17
CA GLY A 654 -8.23 23.09 7.08
C GLY A 654 -9.54 23.86 6.97
N GLU A 655 -9.50 25.19 7.03
CA GLU A 655 -10.67 26.05 7.07
C GLU A 655 -11.55 25.93 5.81
N LEU A 656 -10.95 25.95 4.62
CA LEU A 656 -11.69 25.81 3.38
C LEU A 656 -12.20 24.39 3.16
N VAL A 657 -11.39 23.36 3.49
CA VAL A 657 -11.87 21.96 3.46
C VAL A 657 -13.07 21.78 4.39
N THR A 658 -13.04 22.39 5.57
CA THR A 658 -14.15 22.36 6.54
C THR A 658 -15.39 23.04 5.98
N ALA A 659 -15.24 24.19 5.33
CA ALA A 659 -16.35 24.88 4.68
C ALA A 659 -16.98 24.04 3.55
N MET A 660 -16.16 23.36 2.74
CA MET A 660 -16.65 22.45 1.70
C MET A 660 -17.40 21.26 2.29
N ARG A 661 -16.82 20.58 3.28
CA ARG A 661 -17.45 19.42 3.95
C ARG A 661 -18.78 19.81 4.59
N ASN A 662 -18.82 20.88 5.37
CA ASN A 662 -20.06 21.36 5.98
C ASN A 662 -21.11 21.77 4.95
N GLY A 663 -20.68 22.33 3.82
CA GLY A 663 -21.57 22.77 2.75
C GLY A 663 -22.21 21.60 1.99
N LEU A 664 -21.50 20.50 1.78
CA LEU A 664 -22.01 19.31 1.10
C LEU A 664 -22.92 18.45 2.00
N GLY A 665 -22.76 18.55 3.32
CA GLY A 665 -23.40 17.65 4.29
C GLY A 665 -22.67 16.34 4.39
#